data_AF-A0A2Y9KQM3-F1
#
_entry.id   AF-A0A2Y9KQM3-F1
#
_cell.length_a   1.000
_cell.length_b   1.000
_cell.length_c   1.000
_cell.angle_alpha   90.00
_cell.angle_beta   90.00
_cell.angle_gamma   90.00
#
_symmetry.space_group_name_H-M   'P 1'
#
loop_
_entity.id
_entity.type
_entity.pdbx_description
1 polymer ?
#
loop_
_entity_poly.entity_id
_entity_poly.type
_entity_poly.pdbx_seq_one_letter_code
_entity_poly.pdbx_strand_id
1 'polypeptide(L)'
;MSSRPDTLEYNMQLCLCGLSELDLKVAHGELVGMQLLLEDVLLSSHHMTMEDPSTQQATLDNFQPDVSRVPGFRNPFQSSPKASRLLRGPCNAVMSLAVLRSFLVLWKQLEVLKEHWGRLKLRGQDLDSVSLHKQFSKLYGTDILYPSMKAIARRMGKEDEFEGIIISSQSILPPKGASEIEIKTQQLQKLLENLEIHMIQEVLRKVNREIALVVSEKSKKTCTLPTDLWKHHVMKENFSINRPQIVEKFKQRLMESYQDGGLEVTFRKDHFEGCLLSLGCDVMARERSNFESYSMCYEHVLEHARQKLFQKEQELDIIRRDSDPPEDNAGQVAELSHAMIMEITALRARLTDLEEENLNLNKQIRKEVQEEYEALVRALFATCLHIKEKLDENQINLIQKVCELIGEVRTEGIDNLKGLKKKWGSARPDKGMNENPAKEQLQALEQDSSSLAALVCKLRSLGHWRLAVQQARFQRLVNRAEKEALQSKKECLSVQLMADQEVVLLRQQLRALRQALARAQADNARMLRQHHNQAQLLRELQHKLTQEARHRQQMDLMKTSSMEKLLEDVEKKEQHLQLLTEAAERASRLGQLQQKRSQRELQQMRSRLAQEQSVKLDAFQRVQELQSQLSDAERSSVRMSSPGGLIPRAQYSLRSAPTSSRHSQQHLLRTHLMSSKITRRIQRPDTVPIKHERRTDNVFLPNVAENVQCSAFQVHTTPSIIP
;
A
#
# COMPACT_ATOMS: atom_id res chain seq x y z
N MET A 1 24.56 18.15 -31.50
CA MET A 1 23.12 18.03 -31.78
C MET A 1 22.84 16.58 -32.11
N SER A 2 22.11 15.87 -31.24
CA SER A 2 21.73 14.47 -31.43
C SER A 2 20.23 14.40 -31.17
N SER A 3 19.46 14.43 -32.24
CA SER A 3 18.03 14.17 -32.24
C SER A 3 17.81 12.68 -31.99
N ARG A 4 17.52 12.30 -30.75
CA ARG A 4 16.82 11.05 -30.51
C ARG A 4 15.49 11.15 -31.27
N PRO A 5 15.12 10.18 -32.13
CA PRO A 5 13.78 10.17 -32.68
C PRO A 5 12.79 10.10 -31.51
N ASP A 6 11.77 10.97 -31.53
CA ASP A 6 10.72 10.96 -30.52
C ASP A 6 10.12 9.55 -30.48
N THR A 7 10.33 8.84 -29.36
CA THR A 7 9.89 7.45 -29.16
C THR A 7 8.41 7.27 -29.47
N LEU A 8 7.61 8.32 -29.31
CA LEU A 8 6.19 8.37 -29.65
C LEU A 8 5.94 8.33 -31.16
N GLU A 9 6.67 9.12 -31.94
CA GLU A 9 6.52 9.19 -33.40
C GLU A 9 6.91 7.85 -34.04
N TYR A 10 7.98 7.22 -33.55
CA TYR A 10 8.38 5.89 -33.95
C TYR A 10 7.32 4.81 -33.60
N ASN A 11 6.73 4.88 -32.41
CA ASN A 11 5.66 3.96 -32.00
C ASN A 11 4.37 4.17 -32.80
N MET A 12 4.01 5.42 -33.12
CA MET A 12 2.86 5.73 -33.96
C MET A 12 3.06 5.26 -35.40
N GLN A 13 4.27 5.43 -35.95
CA GLN A 13 4.63 4.90 -37.26
C GLN A 13 4.50 3.37 -37.27
N LEU A 14 5.04 2.66 -36.28
CA LEU A 14 4.88 1.20 -36.14
C LEU A 14 3.42 0.76 -36.09
N CYS A 15 2.54 1.47 -35.37
CA CYS A 15 1.11 1.17 -35.31
C CYS A 15 0.39 1.37 -36.67
N LEU A 16 0.87 2.29 -37.50
CA LEU A 16 0.27 2.62 -38.80
C LEU A 16 0.88 1.83 -39.97
N CYS A 17 2.07 1.23 -39.80
CA CYS A 17 2.79 0.50 -40.84
C CYS A 17 2.07 -0.76 -41.37
N GLY A 18 1.07 -1.28 -40.66
CA GLY A 18 0.32 -2.48 -41.05
C GLY A 18 -1.04 -2.21 -41.72
N LEU A 19 -1.44 -0.95 -41.90
CA LEU A 19 -2.75 -0.57 -42.43
C LEU A 19 -2.74 -0.45 -43.96
N SER A 20 -3.87 -0.74 -44.60
CA SER A 20 -4.06 -0.46 -46.03
C SER A 20 -4.08 1.06 -46.27
N GLU A 21 -3.83 1.53 -47.50
CA GLU A 21 -3.89 2.98 -47.80
C GLU A 21 -5.26 3.61 -47.47
N LEU A 22 -6.34 2.83 -47.55
CA LEU A 22 -7.68 3.26 -47.19
C LEU A 22 -7.81 3.41 -45.67
N ASP A 23 -7.37 2.40 -44.91
CA ASP A 23 -7.42 2.40 -43.45
C ASP A 23 -6.48 3.44 -42.84
N LEU A 24 -5.35 3.70 -43.50
CA LEU A 24 -4.41 4.76 -43.15
C LEU A 24 -5.07 6.15 -43.26
N LYS A 25 -5.81 6.39 -44.35
CA LYS A 25 -6.56 7.65 -44.54
C LYS A 25 -7.66 7.81 -43.48
N VAL A 26 -8.34 6.73 -43.12
CA VAL A 26 -9.34 6.74 -42.05
C VAL A 26 -8.67 7.05 -40.69
N ALA A 27 -7.59 6.36 -40.36
CA ALA A 27 -6.85 6.59 -39.12
C ALA A 27 -6.31 8.03 -39.02
N HIS A 28 -5.79 8.59 -40.11
CA HIS A 28 -5.39 10.00 -40.15
C HIS A 28 -6.58 10.95 -39.97
N GLY A 29 -7.73 10.64 -40.58
CA GLY A 29 -8.97 11.41 -40.39
C GLY A 29 -9.42 11.42 -38.92
N GLU A 30 -9.41 10.27 -38.26
CA GLU A 30 -9.76 10.14 -36.84
C GLU A 30 -8.77 10.90 -35.94
N LEU A 31 -7.46 10.83 -36.22
CA LEU A 31 -6.44 11.59 -35.47
C LEU A 31 -6.62 13.10 -35.61
N VAL A 32 -6.94 13.60 -36.81
CA VAL A 32 -7.25 15.01 -37.03
C VAL A 32 -8.55 15.39 -36.32
N GLY A 33 -9.55 14.51 -36.33
CA GLY A 33 -10.80 14.70 -35.58
C GLY A 33 -10.55 14.82 -34.06
N MET A 34 -9.69 13.96 -33.50
CA MET A 34 -9.27 14.05 -32.11
C MET A 34 -8.58 15.39 -31.82
N GLN A 35 -7.67 15.84 -32.70
CA GLN A 35 -6.98 17.11 -32.52
C GLN A 35 -7.97 18.29 -32.49
N LEU A 36 -8.89 18.37 -33.46
CA LEU A 36 -9.89 19.44 -33.53
C LEU A 36 -10.79 19.45 -32.28
N LEU A 37 -11.14 18.28 -31.78
CA LEU A 37 -11.95 18.13 -30.59
C LEU A 37 -11.20 18.57 -29.32
N LEU A 38 -9.91 18.28 -29.21
CA LEU A 38 -9.07 18.77 -28.10
C LEU A 38 -8.90 20.30 -28.16
N GLU A 39 -8.81 20.88 -29.36
CA GLU A 39 -8.79 22.33 -29.55
C GLU A 39 -10.14 22.98 -29.14
N ASP A 40 -11.28 22.37 -29.46
CA ASP A 40 -12.61 22.85 -29.07
C ASP A 40 -12.86 22.75 -27.55
N VAL A 41 -12.38 21.68 -26.92
CA VAL A 41 -12.40 21.52 -25.44
C VAL A 41 -11.61 22.64 -24.76
N LEU A 42 -10.47 23.05 -25.33
CA LEU A 42 -9.75 24.21 -24.83
C LEU A 42 -10.55 25.49 -25.05
N LEU A 43 -11.10 25.74 -26.23
CA LEU A 43 -11.86 26.97 -26.50
C LEU A 43 -13.10 27.11 -25.61
N SER A 44 -13.85 26.03 -25.41
CA SER A 44 -15.04 25.99 -24.54
C SER A 44 -14.70 26.22 -23.06
N SER A 45 -13.53 25.77 -22.57
CA SER A 45 -13.13 25.99 -21.18
C SER A 45 -12.76 27.44 -20.86
N HIS A 46 -12.35 28.23 -21.86
CA HIS A 46 -11.95 29.64 -21.66
C HIS A 46 -13.17 30.56 -21.46
N HIS A 47 -14.34 30.18 -21.97
CA HIS A 47 -15.59 30.92 -21.79
C HIS A 47 -16.20 30.76 -20.38
N MET A 48 -15.87 29.69 -19.65
CA MET A 48 -16.37 29.44 -18.30
C MET A 48 -15.58 30.15 -17.19
N THR A 49 -14.37 30.63 -17.48
CA THR A 49 -13.46 31.25 -16.49
C THR A 49 -13.50 32.79 -16.45
N MET A 50 -14.42 33.43 -17.18
CA MET A 50 -14.57 34.90 -17.26
C MET A 50 -15.94 35.41 -16.76
N GLU A 51 -16.65 34.64 -15.94
CA GLU A 51 -17.77 35.16 -15.14
C GLU A 51 -17.35 35.27 -13.68
N ASP A 52 -16.99 36.49 -13.27
CA ASP A 52 -16.85 36.87 -11.86
C ASP A 52 -18.22 36.73 -11.14
N PRO A 53 -18.29 36.15 -9.93
CA PRO A 53 -19.57 35.92 -9.23
C PRO A 53 -20.19 37.16 -8.57
N SER A 54 -19.71 38.38 -8.82
CA SER A 54 -20.02 39.53 -7.96
C SER A 54 -21.04 40.55 -8.49
N THR A 55 -21.80 40.24 -9.55
CA THR A 55 -22.80 41.21 -10.05
C THR A 55 -24.05 40.57 -10.62
N GLN A 56 -24.85 39.91 -9.78
CA GLN A 56 -26.27 39.65 -10.09
C GLN A 56 -27.14 39.99 -8.89
N GLN A 57 -27.32 41.29 -8.66
CA GLN A 57 -28.41 41.83 -7.87
C GLN A 57 -28.91 43.10 -8.55
N ALA A 58 -30.24 43.15 -8.78
CA ALA A 58 -30.99 44.13 -9.58
C ALA A 58 -30.72 44.04 -11.09
N THR A 59 -31.68 43.79 -11.97
CA THR A 59 -32.97 44.50 -12.08
C THR A 59 -33.94 43.64 -12.90
N LEU A 60 -35.15 43.50 -12.39
CA LEU A 60 -36.33 43.03 -13.12
C LEU A 60 -36.78 44.19 -14.03
N ASP A 61 -36.89 44.00 -15.35
CA ASP A 61 -38.04 44.49 -16.14
C ASP A 61 -37.93 44.24 -17.66
N ASN A 62 -39.00 43.62 -18.17
CA ASN A 62 -39.82 44.03 -19.32
C ASN A 62 -39.51 43.64 -20.79
N PHE A 63 -40.48 42.85 -21.30
CA PHE A 63 -41.13 42.80 -22.63
C PHE A 63 -40.35 42.40 -23.90
N GLN A 64 -40.57 41.13 -24.30
CA GLN A 64 -41.19 40.62 -25.55
C GLN A 64 -40.81 41.17 -26.97
N PRO A 65 -41.05 40.40 -28.04
CA PRO A 65 -40.11 40.14 -29.13
C PRO A 65 -40.51 40.83 -30.44
N ASP A 66 -39.60 40.84 -31.43
CA ASP A 66 -40.04 40.99 -32.81
C ASP A 66 -39.22 40.14 -33.80
N VAL A 67 -39.97 39.61 -34.76
CA VAL A 67 -39.62 38.61 -35.77
C VAL A 67 -39.26 39.33 -37.07
N SER A 68 -38.17 38.95 -37.75
CA SER A 68 -38.18 38.94 -39.23
C SER A 68 -37.08 38.12 -39.90
N ARG A 69 -37.57 37.12 -40.66
CA ARG A 69 -37.20 36.67 -42.02
C ARG A 69 -35.81 36.06 -42.32
N VAL A 70 -35.86 34.72 -42.45
CA VAL A 70 -35.54 33.86 -43.64
C VAL A 70 -34.11 33.84 -44.21
N PRO A 71 -33.60 32.66 -44.63
CA PRO A 71 -32.18 32.29 -44.56
C PRO A 71 -31.44 32.45 -45.89
N GLY A 72 -30.19 32.91 -45.81
CA GLY A 72 -29.24 32.94 -46.93
C GLY A 72 -28.16 31.87 -46.75
N PHE A 73 -28.14 30.90 -47.66
CA PHE A 73 -27.05 29.95 -47.87
C PHE A 73 -25.69 30.64 -47.89
N ARG A 74 -24.74 30.17 -47.08
CA ARG A 74 -23.30 30.39 -47.30
C ARG A 74 -22.49 29.16 -46.89
N ASN A 75 -21.71 28.67 -47.85
CA ASN A 75 -20.74 27.58 -47.72
C ASN A 75 -19.77 27.79 -46.53
N PRO A 76 -19.39 26.73 -45.80
CA PRO A 76 -18.40 26.79 -44.74
C PRO A 76 -17.01 26.35 -45.25
N PHE A 77 -16.38 27.11 -46.16
CA PHE A 77 -14.96 26.90 -46.48
C PHE A 77 -14.30 28.21 -46.88
N GLN A 78 -13.85 28.97 -45.89
CA GLN A 78 -12.81 30.01 -46.03
C GLN A 78 -12.35 30.47 -44.64
N SER A 79 -11.61 29.62 -43.93
CA SER A 79 -10.86 30.05 -42.76
C SER A 79 -9.49 30.56 -43.22
N SER A 80 -9.37 31.88 -43.37
CA SER A 80 -8.07 32.53 -43.48
C SER A 80 -7.32 32.44 -42.13
N PRO A 81 -6.00 32.22 -42.10
CA PRO A 81 -5.23 32.11 -40.87
C PRO A 81 -4.84 33.50 -40.36
N LYS A 82 -5.80 34.38 -40.08
CA LYS A 82 -5.56 35.73 -39.52
C LYS A 82 -6.68 36.18 -38.59
N ALA A 83 -6.99 35.39 -37.57
CA ALA A 83 -7.81 35.83 -36.44
C ALA A 83 -7.43 35.14 -35.10
N SER A 84 -6.18 34.70 -34.96
CA SER A 84 -5.65 34.04 -33.75
C SER A 84 -4.51 34.82 -33.10
N ARG A 85 -4.60 36.16 -33.11
CA ARG A 85 -3.61 37.03 -32.43
C ARG A 85 -4.18 38.03 -31.43
N LEU A 86 -5.49 38.04 -31.20
CA LEU A 86 -6.12 39.00 -30.29
C LEU A 86 -7.00 38.32 -29.26
N LEU A 87 -6.42 37.44 -28.43
CA LEU A 87 -6.87 37.12 -27.06
C LEU A 87 -5.93 36.06 -26.42
N ARG A 88 -4.60 36.25 -26.56
CA ARG A 88 -3.62 35.44 -25.83
C ARG A 88 -3.30 36.13 -24.51
N GLY A 89 -4.24 36.09 -23.57
CA GLY A 89 -3.86 36.14 -22.16
C GLY A 89 -3.00 34.90 -21.86
N PRO A 90 -1.97 34.97 -21.01
CA PRO A 90 -1.15 33.81 -20.68
C PRO A 90 -2.01 32.81 -19.89
N CYS A 91 -2.74 31.94 -20.58
CA CYS A 91 -3.26 30.74 -19.95
C CYS A 91 -2.07 29.93 -19.47
N ASN A 92 -2.07 29.57 -18.20
CA ASN A 92 -1.09 28.65 -17.64
C ASN A 92 -1.12 27.38 -18.50
N ALA A 93 -0.05 27.10 -19.24
CA ALA A 93 0.07 25.88 -20.05
C ALA A 93 -0.22 24.61 -19.21
N VAL A 94 0.05 24.70 -17.91
CA VAL A 94 -0.30 23.70 -16.89
C VAL A 94 -1.81 23.49 -16.74
N MET A 95 -2.61 24.55 -16.75
CA MET A 95 -4.08 24.46 -16.65
C MET A 95 -4.70 23.92 -17.94
N SER A 96 -4.25 24.39 -19.11
CA SER A 96 -4.71 23.85 -20.41
C SER A 96 -4.37 22.37 -20.54
N LEU A 97 -3.17 21.96 -20.11
CA LEU A 97 -2.77 20.55 -20.08
C LEU A 97 -3.58 19.74 -19.06
N ALA A 98 -3.92 20.32 -17.90
CA ALA A 98 -4.77 19.67 -16.91
C ALA A 98 -6.20 19.44 -17.42
N VAL A 99 -6.79 20.41 -18.13
CA VAL A 99 -8.12 20.29 -18.75
C VAL A 99 -8.12 19.24 -19.86
N LEU A 100 -7.10 19.22 -20.72
CA LEU A 100 -6.96 18.18 -21.74
C LEU A 100 -6.80 16.79 -21.10
N ARG A 101 -5.98 16.69 -20.05
CA ARG A 101 -5.78 15.43 -19.32
C ARG A 101 -7.07 14.95 -18.67
N SER A 102 -7.83 15.82 -18.02
CA SER A 102 -9.11 15.43 -17.40
C SER A 102 -10.13 15.00 -18.46
N PHE A 103 -10.21 15.69 -19.59
CA PHE A 103 -11.08 15.32 -20.69
C PHE A 103 -10.70 13.96 -21.31
N LEU A 104 -9.40 13.70 -21.52
CA LEU A 104 -8.95 12.41 -22.04
C LEU A 104 -9.22 11.26 -21.07
N VAL A 105 -9.09 11.50 -19.75
CA VAL A 105 -9.48 10.52 -18.73
C VAL A 105 -10.98 10.25 -18.77
N LEU A 106 -11.80 11.31 -18.85
CA LEU A 106 -13.26 11.21 -19.00
C LEU A 106 -13.64 10.41 -20.24
N TRP A 107 -13.02 10.70 -21.38
CA TRP A 107 -13.29 9.99 -22.62
C TRP A 107 -12.88 8.51 -22.53
N LYS A 108 -11.70 8.21 -21.96
CA LYS A 108 -11.26 6.84 -21.75
C LYS A 108 -12.24 6.07 -20.84
N GLN A 109 -12.68 6.67 -19.74
CA GLN A 109 -13.65 6.07 -18.83
C GLN A 109 -14.97 5.79 -19.54
N LEU A 110 -15.45 6.74 -20.35
CA LEU A 110 -16.65 6.59 -21.14
C LEU A 110 -16.56 5.39 -22.09
N GLU A 111 -15.47 5.24 -22.87
CA GLU A 111 -15.35 4.13 -23.82
C GLU A 111 -15.24 2.77 -23.12
N VAL A 112 -14.48 2.67 -22.01
CA VAL A 112 -14.36 1.41 -21.24
C VAL A 112 -15.71 0.98 -20.66
N LEU A 113 -16.46 1.93 -20.10
CA LEU A 113 -17.77 1.62 -19.51
C LEU A 113 -18.82 1.35 -20.58
N LYS A 114 -18.77 2.06 -21.70
CA LYS A 114 -19.61 1.82 -22.87
C LYS A 114 -19.42 0.41 -23.43
N GLU A 115 -18.17 -0.06 -23.52
CA GLU A 115 -17.85 -1.42 -23.92
C GLU A 115 -18.37 -2.46 -22.92
N HIS A 116 -18.15 -2.25 -21.62
CA HIS A 116 -18.66 -3.13 -20.56
C HIS A 116 -20.19 -3.20 -20.53
N TRP A 117 -20.86 -2.05 -20.62
CA TRP A 117 -22.30 -1.95 -20.74
C TRP A 117 -22.83 -2.66 -21.99
N GLY A 118 -22.13 -2.52 -23.12
CA GLY A 118 -22.44 -3.24 -24.36
C GLY A 118 -22.41 -4.75 -24.19
N ARG A 119 -21.35 -5.28 -23.58
CA ARG A 119 -21.24 -6.72 -23.26
C ARG A 119 -22.39 -7.20 -22.37
N LEU A 120 -22.78 -6.43 -21.35
CA LEU A 120 -23.89 -6.79 -20.46
C LEU A 120 -25.23 -6.85 -21.20
N LYS A 121 -25.54 -5.84 -22.03
CA LYS A 121 -26.81 -5.78 -22.78
C LYS A 121 -26.89 -6.86 -23.87
N LEU A 122 -25.76 -7.27 -24.45
CA LEU A 122 -25.67 -8.33 -25.45
C LEU A 122 -25.41 -9.74 -24.85
N ARG A 123 -25.59 -9.92 -23.54
CA ARG A 123 -25.41 -11.21 -22.82
C ARG A 123 -24.01 -11.83 -23.01
N GLY A 124 -22.96 -11.02 -23.06
CA GLY A 124 -21.57 -11.46 -23.10
C GLY A 124 -21.06 -11.91 -24.47
N GLN A 125 -21.73 -11.55 -25.57
CA GLN A 125 -21.21 -11.74 -26.92
C GLN A 125 -20.22 -10.61 -27.28
N ASP A 126 -19.09 -10.96 -27.87
CA ASP A 126 -18.08 -9.99 -28.30
C ASP A 126 -18.58 -9.16 -29.49
N LEU A 127 -18.18 -7.88 -29.53
CA LEU A 127 -18.67 -6.87 -30.47
C LEU A 127 -18.13 -7.01 -31.90
N ASP A 128 -17.45 -8.12 -32.22
CA ASP A 128 -16.65 -8.30 -33.44
C ASP A 128 -17.50 -8.49 -34.70
N SER A 129 -18.82 -8.68 -34.57
CA SER A 129 -19.74 -8.80 -35.71
C SER A 129 -20.40 -7.46 -36.06
N VAL A 130 -20.43 -7.13 -37.35
CA VAL A 130 -21.06 -5.91 -37.89
C VAL A 130 -22.56 -5.80 -37.52
N SER A 131 -23.26 -6.92 -37.37
CA SER A 131 -24.68 -6.93 -36.95
C SER A 131 -24.83 -6.60 -35.46
N LEU A 132 -23.95 -7.13 -34.60
CA LEU A 132 -23.91 -6.84 -33.17
C LEU A 132 -23.53 -5.38 -32.91
N HIS A 133 -22.60 -4.83 -33.68
CA HIS A 133 -22.25 -3.40 -33.58
C HIS A 133 -23.43 -2.49 -33.97
N LYS A 134 -24.20 -2.84 -35.02
CA LYS A 134 -25.41 -2.08 -35.39
C LYS A 134 -26.48 -2.14 -34.29
N GLN A 135 -26.68 -3.31 -33.69
CA GLN A 135 -27.63 -3.48 -32.58
C GLN A 135 -27.17 -2.71 -31.34
N PHE A 136 -25.89 -2.78 -31.02
CA PHE A 136 -25.26 -2.02 -29.95
C PHE A 136 -25.44 -0.51 -30.15
N SER A 137 -25.12 0.02 -31.33
CA SER A 137 -25.24 1.46 -31.63
C SER A 137 -26.69 1.95 -31.53
N LYS A 138 -27.66 1.12 -31.92
CA LYS A 138 -29.08 1.43 -31.73
C LYS A 138 -29.45 1.49 -30.24
N LEU A 139 -29.04 0.50 -29.45
CA LEU A 139 -29.29 0.46 -28.00
C LEU A 139 -28.61 1.60 -27.27
N TYR A 140 -27.36 1.92 -27.63
CA TYR A 140 -26.63 3.05 -27.08
C TYR A 140 -27.33 4.37 -27.41
N GLY A 141 -27.83 4.51 -28.64
CA GLY A 141 -28.66 5.61 -29.08
C GLY A 141 -29.89 5.84 -28.19
N THR A 142 -30.65 4.77 -27.91
CA THR A 142 -31.91 4.84 -27.16
C THR A 142 -31.74 4.95 -25.65
N ASP A 143 -30.84 4.17 -25.07
CA ASP A 143 -30.75 4.00 -23.61
C ASP A 143 -29.80 5.03 -22.97
N ILE A 144 -28.82 5.53 -23.74
CA ILE A 144 -27.74 6.40 -23.25
C ILE A 144 -27.78 7.76 -23.95
N LEU A 145 -27.55 7.79 -25.26
CA LEU A 145 -27.32 9.03 -26.00
C LEU A 145 -28.53 9.97 -25.98
N TYR A 146 -29.72 9.47 -26.32
CA TYR A 146 -30.94 10.29 -26.32
C TYR A 146 -31.28 10.83 -24.92
N PRO A 147 -31.32 10.01 -23.85
CA PRO A 147 -31.55 10.52 -22.50
C PRO A 147 -30.51 11.53 -22.03
N SER A 148 -29.23 11.33 -22.37
CA SER A 148 -28.15 12.27 -22.04
C SER A 148 -28.34 13.61 -22.76
N MET A 149 -28.64 13.60 -24.07
CA MET A 149 -28.84 14.84 -24.83
C MET A 149 -30.11 15.57 -24.37
N LYS A 150 -31.19 14.84 -24.06
CA LYS A 150 -32.42 15.41 -23.49
C LYS A 150 -32.19 16.05 -22.13
N ALA A 151 -31.36 15.44 -21.28
CA ALA A 151 -31.01 16.00 -19.98
C ALA A 151 -30.20 17.30 -20.11
N ILE A 152 -29.28 17.37 -21.07
CA ILE A 152 -28.53 18.60 -21.38
C ILE A 152 -29.48 19.68 -21.92
N ALA A 153 -30.34 19.35 -22.88
CA ALA A 153 -31.32 20.28 -23.42
C ALA A 153 -32.26 20.86 -22.33
N ARG A 154 -32.67 20.02 -21.36
CA ARG A 154 -33.42 20.46 -20.18
C ARG A 154 -32.64 21.44 -19.31
N ARG A 155 -31.37 21.14 -19.00
CA ARG A 155 -30.51 22.06 -18.22
C ARG A 155 -30.31 23.40 -18.93
N MET A 156 -30.28 23.40 -20.26
CA MET A 156 -30.15 24.60 -21.09
C MET A 156 -31.49 25.32 -21.36
N GLY A 157 -32.63 24.80 -20.89
CA GLY A 157 -33.95 25.39 -21.17
C GLY A 157 -34.42 25.28 -22.63
N LYS A 158 -33.81 24.39 -23.43
CA LYS A 158 -34.06 24.21 -24.87
C LYS A 158 -34.64 22.83 -25.21
N GLU A 159 -35.42 22.24 -24.32
CA GLU A 159 -35.98 20.89 -24.50
C GLU A 159 -36.90 20.81 -25.74
N ASP A 160 -37.76 21.81 -25.94
CA ASP A 160 -38.70 21.84 -27.07
C ASP A 160 -37.98 21.96 -28.43
N GLU A 161 -36.91 22.75 -28.49
CA GLU A 161 -36.07 22.87 -29.69
C GLU A 161 -35.36 21.56 -30.03
N PHE A 162 -34.87 20.86 -29.00
CA PHE A 162 -34.18 19.58 -29.15
C PHE A 162 -35.13 18.48 -29.62
N GLU A 163 -36.33 18.36 -29.03
CA GLU A 163 -37.34 17.39 -29.47
C GLU A 163 -37.82 17.69 -30.90
N GLY A 164 -37.99 18.97 -31.27
CA GLY A 164 -38.32 19.38 -32.64
C GLY A 164 -37.26 18.97 -33.68
N ILE A 165 -35.98 19.00 -33.31
CA ILE A 165 -34.86 18.59 -34.17
C ILE A 165 -34.82 17.06 -34.36
N ILE A 166 -35.15 16.29 -33.32
CA ILE A 166 -35.17 14.82 -33.39
C ILE A 166 -36.32 14.32 -34.27
N ILE A 167 -37.50 14.92 -34.12
CA ILE A 167 -38.69 14.59 -34.93
C ILE A 167 -38.44 14.86 -36.42
N SER A 168 -37.67 15.90 -36.75
CA SER A 168 -37.41 16.32 -38.13
C SER A 168 -36.22 15.62 -38.80
N SER A 169 -35.17 15.24 -38.05
CA SER A 169 -33.91 14.76 -38.63
C SER A 169 -33.59 13.27 -38.40
N GLN A 170 -34.38 12.55 -37.57
CA GLN A 170 -34.14 11.15 -37.16
C GLN A 170 -32.73 10.86 -36.59
N SER A 171 -31.93 11.89 -36.32
CA SER A 171 -30.56 11.80 -35.81
C SER A 171 -30.46 12.50 -34.46
N ILE A 172 -29.73 11.87 -33.53
CA ILE A 172 -29.54 12.42 -32.18
C ILE A 172 -28.34 13.37 -32.26
N LEU A 173 -28.59 14.63 -32.58
CA LEU A 173 -27.58 15.69 -32.61
C LEU A 173 -27.49 16.37 -31.25
N PRO A 174 -26.30 16.79 -30.80
CA PRO A 174 -26.16 17.51 -29.55
C PRO A 174 -26.92 18.85 -29.58
N PRO A 175 -27.49 19.31 -28.46
CA PRO A 175 -28.17 20.59 -28.40
C PRO A 175 -27.20 21.74 -28.68
N LYS A 176 -27.67 22.77 -29.42
CA LYS A 176 -26.83 23.88 -29.87
C LYS A 176 -26.26 24.65 -28.66
N GLY A 177 -24.94 24.63 -28.53
CA GLY A 177 -24.18 25.28 -27.47
C GLY A 177 -23.72 24.38 -26.33
N ALA A 178 -24.01 23.07 -26.38
CA ALA A 178 -23.47 22.12 -25.42
C ALA A 178 -21.97 21.87 -25.66
N SER A 179 -21.18 21.91 -24.58
CA SER A 179 -19.75 21.58 -24.65
C SER A 179 -19.54 20.06 -24.76
N GLU A 180 -18.48 19.64 -25.47
CA GLU A 180 -18.14 18.22 -25.61
C GLU A 180 -17.84 17.56 -24.25
N ILE A 181 -17.34 18.33 -23.28
CA ILE A 181 -17.11 17.89 -21.90
C ILE A 181 -18.44 17.55 -21.22
N GLU A 182 -19.45 18.42 -21.33
CA GLU A 182 -20.78 18.19 -20.76
C GLU A 182 -21.46 16.99 -21.42
N ILE A 183 -21.35 16.86 -22.74
CA ILE A 183 -21.89 15.73 -23.52
C ILE A 183 -21.34 14.41 -22.99
N LYS A 184 -20.01 14.27 -22.90
CA LYS A 184 -19.37 13.03 -22.43
C LYS A 184 -19.63 12.77 -20.94
N THR A 185 -19.68 13.81 -20.12
CA THR A 185 -20.00 13.70 -18.69
C THR A 185 -21.41 13.15 -18.50
N GLN A 186 -22.39 13.68 -19.25
CA GLN A 186 -23.78 13.24 -19.12
C GLN A 186 -24.02 11.85 -19.72
N GLN A 187 -23.28 11.45 -20.76
CA GLN A 187 -23.26 10.07 -21.26
C GLN A 187 -22.67 9.10 -20.23
N LEU A 188 -21.55 9.47 -19.61
CA LEU A 188 -20.90 8.66 -18.58
C LEU A 188 -21.83 8.47 -17.38
N GLN A 189 -22.44 9.55 -16.88
CA GLN A 189 -23.42 9.48 -15.80
C GLN A 189 -24.54 8.49 -16.14
N LYS A 190 -25.08 8.56 -17.36
CA LYS A 190 -26.18 7.68 -17.76
C LYS A 190 -25.77 6.21 -17.89
N LEU A 191 -24.55 5.94 -18.33
CA LEU A 191 -24.00 4.59 -18.35
C LEU A 191 -23.85 4.03 -16.94
N LEU A 192 -23.33 4.82 -16.00
CA LEU A 192 -23.17 4.41 -14.59
C LEU A 192 -24.51 4.08 -13.95
N GLU A 193 -25.54 4.92 -14.14
CA GLU A 193 -26.91 4.64 -13.67
C GLU A 193 -27.44 3.30 -14.22
N ASN A 194 -27.22 3.04 -15.52
CA ASN A 194 -27.67 1.78 -16.13
C ASN A 194 -26.93 0.54 -15.58
N LEU A 195 -25.63 0.67 -15.33
CA LEU A 195 -24.82 -0.39 -14.74
C LEU A 195 -25.23 -0.67 -13.30
N GLU A 196 -25.49 0.38 -12.51
CA GLU A 196 -25.98 0.27 -11.15
C GLU A 196 -27.34 -0.44 -11.10
N ILE A 197 -28.28 -0.05 -11.97
CA ILE A 197 -29.58 -0.73 -12.10
C ILE A 197 -29.39 -2.23 -12.39
N HIS A 198 -28.47 -2.58 -13.29
CA HIS A 198 -28.17 -3.98 -13.59
C HIS A 198 -27.62 -4.73 -12.36
N MET A 199 -26.68 -4.12 -11.63
CA MET A 199 -26.12 -4.70 -10.40
C MET A 199 -27.20 -4.92 -9.34
N ILE A 200 -28.08 -3.92 -9.13
CA ILE A 200 -29.21 -4.02 -8.21
C ILE A 200 -30.13 -5.17 -8.62
N GLN A 201 -30.49 -5.28 -9.90
CA GLN A 201 -31.31 -6.38 -10.40
C GLN A 201 -30.65 -7.76 -10.20
N GLU A 202 -29.33 -7.85 -10.32
CA GLU A 202 -28.61 -9.10 -10.06
C GLU A 202 -28.62 -9.48 -8.58
N VAL A 203 -28.40 -8.51 -7.69
CA VAL A 203 -28.51 -8.72 -6.24
C VAL A 203 -29.92 -9.13 -5.86
N LEU A 204 -30.94 -8.44 -6.37
CA LEU A 204 -32.35 -8.81 -6.15
C LEU A 204 -32.64 -10.23 -6.64
N ARG A 205 -32.09 -10.63 -7.79
CA ARG A 205 -32.24 -12.01 -8.30
C ARG A 205 -31.58 -13.03 -7.38
N LYS A 206 -30.41 -12.73 -6.82
CA LYS A 206 -29.72 -13.60 -5.85
C LYS A 206 -30.53 -13.72 -4.56
N VAL A 207 -30.97 -12.59 -4.00
CA VAL A 207 -31.83 -12.54 -2.80
C VAL A 207 -33.12 -13.32 -3.01
N ASN A 208 -33.80 -13.14 -4.14
CA ASN A 208 -35.03 -13.87 -4.45
C ASN A 208 -34.81 -15.38 -4.57
N ARG A 209 -33.66 -15.83 -5.09
CA ARG A 209 -33.29 -17.25 -5.11
C ARG A 209 -33.10 -17.79 -3.69
N GLU A 210 -32.38 -17.07 -2.84
CA GLU A 210 -32.18 -17.46 -1.43
C GLU A 210 -33.51 -17.48 -0.66
N ILE A 211 -34.37 -16.47 -0.85
CA ILE A 211 -35.72 -16.46 -0.26
C ILE A 211 -36.52 -17.67 -0.73
N ALA A 212 -36.50 -17.99 -2.03
CA ALA A 212 -37.19 -19.18 -2.55
C ALA A 212 -36.64 -20.48 -1.93
N LEU A 213 -35.32 -20.60 -1.77
CA LEU A 213 -34.69 -21.73 -1.07
C LEU A 213 -35.17 -21.82 0.38
N VAL A 214 -35.14 -20.73 1.14
CA VAL A 214 -35.64 -20.68 2.53
C VAL A 214 -37.12 -21.04 2.63
N VAL A 215 -37.97 -20.53 1.73
CA VAL A 215 -39.40 -20.85 1.71
C VAL A 215 -39.63 -22.32 1.38
N SER A 216 -38.91 -22.87 0.41
CA SER A 216 -39.00 -24.30 0.05
C SER A 216 -38.58 -25.21 1.19
N GLU A 217 -37.48 -24.92 1.89
CA GLU A 217 -37.05 -25.64 3.09
C GLU A 217 -38.07 -25.55 4.22
N LYS A 218 -38.59 -24.34 4.50
CA LYS A 218 -39.64 -24.15 5.50
C LYS A 218 -40.92 -24.94 5.17
N SER A 219 -41.21 -25.16 3.89
CA SER A 219 -42.37 -25.93 3.44
C SER A 219 -42.18 -27.45 3.49
N LYS A 220 -40.95 -27.95 3.73
CA LYS A 220 -40.70 -29.39 3.88
C LYS A 220 -41.30 -29.87 5.21
N LYS A 221 -42.17 -30.88 5.14
CA LYS A 221 -42.83 -31.49 6.31
C LYS A 221 -41.94 -32.48 7.09
N THR A 222 -40.76 -32.82 6.58
CA THR A 222 -39.85 -33.80 7.19
C THR A 222 -38.89 -33.13 8.18
N CYS A 223 -38.74 -33.69 9.39
CA CYS A 223 -37.73 -33.28 10.39
C CYS A 223 -36.30 -33.65 9.99
N THR A 224 -35.90 -33.32 8.77
CA THR A 224 -34.52 -33.40 8.30
C THR A 224 -33.85 -32.05 8.48
N LEU A 225 -32.58 -32.03 8.87
CA LEU A 225 -31.79 -30.80 9.00
C LEU A 225 -31.84 -29.99 7.68
N PRO A 226 -31.85 -28.65 7.69
CA PRO A 226 -32.02 -27.81 6.50
C PRO A 226 -30.76 -27.77 5.62
N THR A 227 -30.26 -28.91 5.17
CA THR A 227 -28.96 -29.04 4.51
C THR A 227 -28.86 -28.27 3.19
N ASP A 228 -29.97 -27.99 2.50
CA ASP A 228 -29.90 -27.29 1.20
C ASP A 228 -29.54 -25.80 1.35
N LEU A 229 -29.80 -25.18 2.51
CA LEU A 229 -29.34 -23.81 2.82
C LEU A 229 -27.82 -23.72 3.04
N TRP A 230 -27.20 -24.86 3.35
CA TRP A 230 -25.76 -24.96 3.66
C TRP A 230 -24.97 -25.60 2.52
N LYS A 231 -25.64 -26.05 1.44
CA LYS A 231 -24.98 -26.53 0.23
C LYS A 231 -24.46 -25.32 -0.56
N HIS A 232 -23.21 -24.95 -0.31
CA HIS A 232 -22.44 -24.22 -1.32
C HIS A 232 -22.50 -25.01 -2.64
N HIS A 233 -22.58 -24.29 -3.78
CA HIS A 233 -22.64 -24.89 -5.11
C HIS A 233 -21.59 -26.02 -5.18
N VAL A 234 -22.10 -27.25 -5.10
CA VAL A 234 -21.31 -28.43 -4.72
C VAL A 234 -20.16 -28.55 -5.71
N MET A 235 -18.95 -28.78 -5.18
CA MET A 235 -17.79 -29.21 -5.98
C MET A 235 -18.29 -30.24 -6.99
N LYS A 236 -17.96 -30.06 -8.28
CA LYS A 236 -18.42 -30.90 -9.40
C LYS A 236 -17.97 -32.37 -9.32
N GLU A 237 -17.53 -32.83 -8.16
CA GLU A 237 -17.06 -34.17 -7.90
C GLU A 237 -18.20 -34.93 -7.22
N ASN A 238 -19.13 -35.41 -8.04
CA ASN A 238 -20.15 -36.33 -7.58
C ASN A 238 -19.48 -37.65 -7.20
N PHE A 239 -19.33 -37.91 -5.90
CA PHE A 239 -18.85 -39.17 -5.38
C PHE A 239 -20.00 -40.20 -5.37
N SER A 240 -20.00 -41.15 -6.30
CA SER A 240 -20.93 -42.29 -6.29
C SER A 240 -20.17 -43.60 -6.13
N ILE A 241 -20.37 -44.28 -5.01
CA ILE A 241 -19.86 -45.65 -4.82
C ILE A 241 -20.78 -46.60 -5.57
N ASN A 242 -20.22 -47.37 -6.52
CA ASN A 242 -20.95 -48.43 -7.21
C ASN A 242 -21.34 -49.54 -6.21
N ARG A 243 -22.63 -49.91 -6.14
CA ARG A 243 -23.11 -51.01 -5.28
C ARG A 243 -22.61 -52.35 -5.82
N PRO A 244 -21.71 -53.07 -5.11
CA PRO A 244 -21.21 -54.34 -5.61
C PRO A 244 -22.24 -55.45 -5.35
N GLN A 245 -22.40 -56.33 -6.34
CA GLN A 245 -23.36 -57.44 -6.33
C GLN A 245 -22.84 -58.67 -5.54
N ILE A 246 -22.37 -58.44 -4.31
CA ILE A 246 -21.70 -59.47 -3.50
C ILE A 246 -22.70 -60.54 -3.07
N VAL A 247 -23.89 -60.12 -2.65
CA VAL A 247 -24.94 -61.02 -2.16
C VAL A 247 -25.49 -61.88 -3.30
N GLU A 248 -25.64 -61.28 -4.47
CA GLU A 248 -26.13 -61.94 -5.68
C GLU A 248 -25.12 -62.97 -6.18
N LYS A 249 -23.82 -62.64 -6.21
CA LYS A 249 -22.74 -63.58 -6.55
C LYS A 249 -22.59 -64.71 -5.54
N PHE A 250 -22.74 -64.41 -4.24
CA PHE A 250 -22.69 -65.43 -3.20
C PHE A 250 -23.87 -66.39 -3.32
N LYS A 251 -25.09 -65.86 -3.48
CA LYS A 251 -26.28 -66.68 -3.69
C LYS A 251 -26.13 -67.56 -4.92
N GLN A 252 -25.62 -67.04 -6.03
CA GLN A 252 -25.39 -67.81 -7.24
C GLN A 252 -24.43 -68.99 -6.97
N ARG A 253 -23.27 -68.73 -6.36
CA ARG A 253 -22.27 -69.77 -6.07
C ARG A 253 -22.74 -70.80 -5.06
N LEU A 254 -23.48 -70.38 -4.03
CA LEU A 254 -24.07 -71.29 -3.05
C LEU A 254 -25.07 -72.25 -3.71
N MET A 255 -25.84 -71.76 -4.68
CA MET A 255 -26.84 -72.54 -5.40
C MET A 255 -26.26 -73.40 -6.54
N GLU A 256 -24.94 -73.39 -6.79
CA GLU A 256 -24.31 -74.21 -7.84
C GLU A 256 -24.16 -75.69 -7.44
N SER A 257 -24.14 -76.03 -6.14
CA SER A 257 -24.01 -77.43 -5.70
C SER A 257 -24.87 -77.81 -4.48
N TYR A 258 -26.13 -77.36 -4.50
CA TYR A 258 -27.11 -77.76 -3.48
C TYR A 258 -27.56 -79.23 -3.67
N GLN A 259 -27.84 -79.92 -2.56
CA GLN A 259 -28.54 -81.20 -2.57
C GLN A 259 -29.98 -80.98 -2.09
N ASP A 260 -30.94 -81.34 -2.93
CA ASP A 260 -32.37 -81.17 -2.66
C ASP A 260 -32.91 -82.36 -1.84
N GLY A 261 -33.19 -82.10 -0.57
CA GLY A 261 -33.83 -83.03 0.37
C GLY A 261 -35.33 -82.79 0.55
N GLY A 262 -36.00 -82.12 -0.40
CA GLY A 262 -37.45 -81.89 -0.40
C GLY A 262 -37.93 -80.82 0.60
N LEU A 263 -37.72 -81.03 1.90
CA LEU A 263 -38.04 -80.06 2.96
C LEU A 263 -36.80 -79.31 3.48
N GLU A 264 -35.60 -79.87 3.28
CA GLU A 264 -34.33 -79.31 3.75
C GLU A 264 -33.30 -79.27 2.61
N VAL A 265 -32.67 -78.11 2.41
CA VAL A 265 -31.56 -77.93 1.46
C VAL A 265 -30.26 -78.18 2.21
N THR A 266 -29.49 -79.18 1.77
CA THR A 266 -28.21 -79.52 2.41
C THR A 266 -27.03 -79.20 1.49
N PHE A 267 -25.96 -78.66 2.06
CA PHE A 267 -24.74 -78.30 1.34
C PHE A 267 -23.57 -79.15 1.84
N ARG A 268 -22.71 -79.57 0.92
CA ARG A 268 -21.44 -80.19 1.32
C ARG A 268 -20.59 -79.17 2.06
N LYS A 269 -20.03 -79.58 3.20
CA LYS A 269 -19.22 -78.72 4.06
C LYS A 269 -18.08 -78.03 3.28
N ASP A 270 -17.36 -78.77 2.47
CA ASP A 270 -16.22 -78.24 1.69
C ASP A 270 -16.64 -77.16 0.68
N HIS A 271 -17.81 -77.32 0.05
CA HIS A 271 -18.35 -76.32 -0.89
C HIS A 271 -18.84 -75.07 -0.16
N PHE A 272 -19.51 -75.24 0.98
CA PHE A 272 -19.98 -74.11 1.78
C PHE A 272 -18.80 -73.30 2.33
N GLU A 273 -17.75 -73.96 2.81
CA GLU A 273 -16.49 -73.32 3.22
C GLU A 273 -15.84 -72.56 2.05
N GLY A 274 -15.81 -73.15 0.84
CA GLY A 274 -15.36 -72.47 -0.37
C GLY A 274 -16.18 -71.22 -0.74
N CYS A 275 -17.51 -71.28 -0.60
CA CYS A 275 -18.39 -70.13 -0.84
C CYS A 275 -18.17 -69.01 0.19
N LEU A 276 -18.00 -69.36 1.47
CA LEU A 276 -17.73 -68.40 2.53
C LEU A 276 -16.36 -67.73 2.38
N LEU A 277 -15.33 -68.50 1.99
CA LEU A 277 -14.01 -67.94 1.69
C LEU A 277 -14.09 -66.95 0.52
N SER A 278 -14.81 -67.32 -0.54
CA SER A 278 -15.01 -66.40 -1.67
C SER A 278 -15.82 -65.15 -1.28
N LEU A 279 -16.83 -65.28 -0.42
CA LEU A 279 -17.58 -64.13 0.10
C LEU A 279 -16.66 -63.21 0.90
N GLY A 280 -15.80 -63.78 1.75
CA GLY A 280 -14.77 -63.04 2.47
C GLY A 280 -13.83 -62.28 1.53
N CYS A 281 -13.37 -62.91 0.45
CA CYS A 281 -12.56 -62.26 -0.58
C CYS A 281 -13.30 -61.11 -1.28
N ASP A 282 -14.56 -61.31 -1.67
CA ASP A 282 -15.37 -60.29 -2.35
C ASP A 282 -15.67 -59.08 -1.45
N VAL A 283 -15.95 -59.32 -0.15
CA VAL A 283 -16.13 -58.24 0.85
C VAL A 283 -14.83 -57.48 1.07
N MET A 284 -13.70 -58.17 1.23
CA MET A 284 -12.40 -57.50 1.39
C MET A 284 -12.00 -56.70 0.15
N ALA A 285 -12.31 -57.19 -1.05
CA ALA A 285 -12.08 -56.46 -2.30
C ALA A 285 -12.93 -55.17 -2.38
N ARG A 286 -14.20 -55.22 -1.95
CA ARG A 286 -15.03 -54.01 -1.82
C ARG A 286 -14.44 -53.03 -0.83
N GLU A 287 -14.08 -53.47 0.37
CA GLU A 287 -13.56 -52.56 1.40
C GLU A 287 -12.27 -51.87 0.93
N ARG A 288 -11.38 -52.60 0.25
CA ARG A 288 -10.18 -52.01 -0.36
C ARG A 288 -10.54 -50.96 -1.41
N SER A 289 -11.42 -51.29 -2.34
CA SER A 289 -11.85 -50.35 -3.39
C SER A 289 -12.56 -49.11 -2.84
N ASN A 290 -13.38 -49.28 -1.79
CA ASN A 290 -14.02 -48.16 -1.09
C ASN A 290 -12.98 -47.28 -0.40
N PHE A 291 -12.03 -47.88 0.33
CA PHE A 291 -10.97 -47.15 0.99
C PHE A 291 -10.12 -46.35 -0.01
N GLU A 292 -9.73 -46.96 -1.13
CA GLU A 292 -9.01 -46.29 -2.22
C GLU A 292 -9.82 -45.13 -2.80
N SER A 293 -11.11 -45.34 -3.07
CA SER A 293 -11.99 -44.30 -3.61
C SER A 293 -12.13 -43.10 -2.66
N TYR A 294 -12.32 -43.36 -1.36
CA TYR A 294 -12.35 -42.29 -0.36
C TYR A 294 -11.00 -41.60 -0.21
N SER A 295 -9.90 -42.35 -0.19
CA SER A 295 -8.55 -41.82 -0.10
C SER A 295 -8.26 -40.86 -1.27
N MET A 296 -8.55 -41.28 -2.50
CA MET A 296 -8.39 -40.45 -3.69
C MET A 296 -9.25 -39.18 -3.65
N CYS A 297 -10.50 -39.27 -3.16
CA CYS A 297 -11.36 -38.11 -3.01
C CYS A 297 -10.77 -37.09 -2.02
N TYR A 298 -10.29 -37.55 -0.86
CA TYR A 298 -9.64 -36.67 0.12
C TYR A 298 -8.34 -36.08 -0.41
N GLU A 299 -7.53 -36.85 -1.14
CA GLU A 299 -6.32 -36.35 -1.79
C GLU A 299 -6.62 -35.26 -2.81
N HIS A 300 -7.60 -35.44 -3.69
CA HIS A 300 -7.99 -34.41 -4.66
C HIS A 300 -8.52 -33.13 -3.98
N VAL A 301 -9.32 -33.27 -2.91
CA VAL A 301 -9.79 -32.11 -2.14
C VAL A 301 -8.62 -31.36 -1.50
N LEU A 302 -7.64 -32.08 -0.95
CA LEU A 302 -6.44 -31.50 -0.35
C LEU A 302 -5.56 -30.81 -1.40
N GLU A 303 -5.36 -31.44 -2.56
CA GLU A 303 -4.60 -30.85 -3.67
C GLU A 303 -5.26 -29.58 -4.20
N HIS A 304 -6.57 -29.61 -4.43
CA HIS A 304 -7.32 -28.43 -4.85
C HIS A 304 -7.26 -27.31 -3.80
N ALA A 305 -7.35 -27.63 -2.50
CA ALA A 305 -7.19 -26.65 -1.43
C ALA A 305 -5.77 -26.04 -1.43
N ARG A 306 -4.73 -26.85 -1.61
CA ARG A 306 -3.33 -26.39 -1.74
C ARG A 306 -3.14 -25.50 -2.96
N GLN A 307 -3.69 -25.86 -4.11
CA GLN A 307 -3.61 -25.04 -5.32
C GLN A 307 -4.31 -23.69 -5.14
N LYS A 308 -5.50 -23.66 -4.53
CA LYS A 308 -6.20 -22.41 -4.20
C LYS A 308 -5.43 -21.56 -3.20
N LEU A 309 -4.83 -22.17 -2.18
CA LEU A 309 -3.99 -21.48 -1.21
C LEU A 309 -2.81 -20.81 -1.93
N PHE A 310 -2.10 -21.56 -2.79
CA PHE A 310 -0.97 -21.06 -3.54
C PHE A 310 -1.36 -19.90 -4.47
N GLN A 311 -2.50 -19.99 -5.17
CA GLN A 311 -3.02 -18.89 -5.98
C GLN A 311 -3.29 -17.64 -5.13
N LYS A 312 -3.88 -17.80 -3.94
CA LYS A 312 -4.15 -16.68 -3.03
C LYS A 312 -2.88 -16.08 -2.43
N GLU A 313 -1.89 -16.90 -2.13
CA GLU A 313 -0.56 -16.44 -1.69
C GLU A 313 0.13 -15.63 -2.80
N GLN A 314 0.04 -16.07 -4.05
CA GLN A 314 0.55 -15.30 -5.19
C GLN A 314 -0.17 -13.96 -5.39
N GLU A 315 -1.51 -13.94 -5.29
CA GLU A 315 -2.28 -12.68 -5.33
C GLU A 315 -1.84 -11.73 -4.22
N LEU A 316 -1.63 -12.24 -3.00
CA LEU A 316 -1.12 -11.45 -1.88
C LEU A 316 0.31 -10.96 -2.12
N ASP A 317 1.17 -11.77 -2.71
CA ASP A 317 2.54 -11.38 -3.04
C ASP A 317 2.60 -10.32 -4.13
N ILE A 318 1.70 -10.35 -5.11
CA ILE A 318 1.56 -9.27 -6.11
C ILE A 318 1.12 -7.98 -5.43
N ILE A 319 0.09 -8.03 -4.58
CA ILE A 319 -0.38 -6.86 -3.81
C ILE A 319 0.73 -6.32 -2.88
N ARG A 320 1.54 -7.20 -2.30
CA ARG A 320 2.69 -6.84 -1.45
C ARG A 320 3.88 -6.28 -2.23
N ARG A 321 4.02 -6.59 -3.53
CA ARG A 321 5.07 -6.05 -4.39
C ARG A 321 4.67 -4.74 -5.06
N ASP A 322 3.38 -4.56 -5.34
CA ASP A 322 2.81 -3.31 -5.86
C ASP A 322 2.70 -2.23 -4.76
N SER A 323 2.76 -2.62 -3.48
CA SER A 323 2.99 -1.72 -2.35
C SER A 323 4.47 -1.77 -1.97
N ASP A 324 5.20 -0.66 -2.16
CA ASP A 324 6.49 -0.45 -1.48
C ASP A 324 6.37 -0.75 0.03
N PRO A 325 7.48 -1.15 0.71
CA PRO A 325 7.43 -1.70 2.07
C PRO A 325 6.69 -0.75 3.02
N PRO A 326 5.61 -1.21 3.71
CA PRO A 326 4.77 -0.31 4.47
C PRO A 326 5.35 -0.12 5.88
N GLU A 327 6.10 0.96 6.06
CA GLU A 327 5.95 1.72 7.29
C GLU A 327 4.66 2.57 7.13
N ASP A 328 3.58 2.19 7.82
CA ASP A 328 2.34 2.97 8.03
C ASP A 328 1.22 3.05 6.96
N ASN A 329 1.15 2.20 5.93
CA ASN A 329 -0.05 2.18 5.04
C ASN A 329 -1.35 1.81 5.77
N ALA A 330 -1.30 0.89 6.75
CA ALA A 330 -2.47 0.54 7.56
C ALA A 330 -2.90 1.68 8.49
N GLY A 331 -1.94 2.48 8.98
CA GLY A 331 -2.20 3.68 9.78
C GLY A 331 -2.88 4.76 8.95
N GLN A 332 -2.37 5.04 7.74
CA GLN A 332 -2.97 6.02 6.84
C GLN A 332 -4.38 5.65 6.39
N VAL A 333 -4.63 4.38 6.07
CA VAL A 333 -5.99 3.90 5.73
C VAL A 333 -6.92 3.97 6.96
N ALA A 334 -6.42 3.67 8.16
CA ALA A 334 -7.18 3.81 9.40
C ALA A 334 -7.50 5.29 9.72
N GLU A 335 -6.56 6.21 9.48
CA GLU A 335 -6.75 7.66 9.65
C GLU A 335 -7.75 8.22 8.63
N LEU A 336 -7.61 7.85 7.36
CA LEU A 336 -8.53 8.29 6.29
C LEU A 336 -9.95 7.74 6.51
N SER A 337 -10.07 6.47 6.89
CA SER A 337 -11.36 5.87 7.22
C SER A 337 -11.97 6.49 8.48
N HIS A 338 -11.17 6.79 9.50
CA HIS A 338 -11.65 7.51 10.67
C HIS A 338 -12.13 8.92 10.31
N ALA A 339 -11.38 9.66 9.48
CA ALA A 339 -11.78 10.98 8.99
C ALA A 339 -13.10 10.95 8.21
N MET A 340 -13.25 10.01 7.27
CA MET A 340 -14.51 9.82 6.54
C MET A 340 -15.67 9.43 7.47
N ILE A 341 -15.44 8.59 8.47
CA ILE A 341 -16.46 8.24 9.47
C ILE A 341 -16.87 9.49 10.28
N MET A 342 -15.91 10.32 10.66
CA MET A 342 -16.18 11.59 11.36
C MET A 342 -16.99 12.55 10.49
N GLU A 343 -16.64 12.71 9.20
CA GLU A 343 -17.40 13.52 8.25
C GLU A 343 -18.82 12.98 8.04
N ILE A 344 -18.97 11.67 7.82
CA ILE A 344 -20.29 11.03 7.69
C ILE A 344 -21.10 11.23 8.97
N THR A 345 -20.47 11.16 10.13
CA THR A 345 -21.14 11.37 11.42
C THR A 345 -21.57 12.83 11.59
N ALA A 346 -20.72 13.79 11.22
CA ALA A 346 -21.05 15.21 11.24
C ALA A 346 -22.18 15.56 10.24
N LEU A 347 -22.14 14.99 9.03
CA LEU A 347 -23.19 15.15 8.04
C LEU A 347 -24.51 14.52 8.49
N ARG A 348 -24.47 13.35 9.15
CA ARG A 348 -25.65 12.72 9.75
C ARG A 348 -26.24 13.57 10.87
N ALA A 349 -25.41 14.14 11.75
CA ALA A 349 -25.88 15.06 12.79
C ALA A 349 -26.54 16.31 12.18
N ARG A 350 -25.91 16.90 11.15
CA ARG A 350 -26.49 18.04 10.44
C ARG A 350 -27.80 17.70 9.72
N LEU A 351 -27.91 16.50 9.16
CA LEU A 351 -29.15 16.00 8.56
C LEU A 351 -30.26 15.89 9.62
N THR A 352 -29.95 15.31 10.80
CA THR A 352 -30.94 15.18 11.88
C THR A 352 -31.39 16.53 12.42
N ASP A 353 -30.49 17.50 12.54
CA ASP A 353 -30.83 18.87 12.96
C ASP A 353 -31.79 19.52 11.95
N LEU A 354 -31.49 19.40 10.65
CA LEU A 354 -32.36 19.91 9.57
C LEU A 354 -33.72 19.20 9.52
N GLU A 355 -33.76 17.89 9.77
CA GLU A 355 -35.01 17.12 9.87
C GLU A 355 -35.86 17.58 11.06
N GLU A 356 -35.23 17.88 12.21
CA GLU A 356 -35.91 18.42 13.39
C GLU A 356 -36.45 19.84 13.12
N GLU A 357 -35.65 20.71 12.50
CA GLU A 357 -36.08 22.04 12.06
C GLU A 357 -37.27 21.96 11.11
N ASN A 358 -37.23 21.06 10.12
CA ASN A 358 -38.33 20.86 9.17
C ASN A 358 -39.60 20.34 9.86
N LEU A 359 -39.46 19.42 10.83
CA LEU A 359 -40.60 18.96 11.65
C LEU A 359 -41.18 20.10 12.49
N ASN A 360 -40.34 20.97 13.04
CA ASN A 360 -40.78 22.13 13.83
C ASN A 360 -41.48 23.17 12.97
N LEU A 361 -40.95 23.48 11.78
CA LEU A 361 -41.61 24.35 10.80
C LEU A 361 -42.96 23.78 10.36
N ASN A 362 -43.03 22.49 10.04
CA ASN A 362 -44.31 21.85 9.69
C ASN A 362 -45.33 21.86 10.83
N LYS A 363 -44.88 21.74 12.09
CA LYS A 363 -45.77 21.90 13.26
C LYS A 363 -46.25 23.35 13.38
N GLN A 364 -45.36 24.31 13.16
CA GLN A 364 -45.69 25.73 13.20
C GLN A 364 -46.70 26.10 12.11
N ILE A 365 -46.47 25.71 10.86
CA ILE A 365 -47.41 25.95 9.74
C ILE A 365 -48.76 25.32 10.03
N ARG A 366 -48.80 24.06 10.51
CA ARG A 366 -50.07 23.41 10.88
C ARG A 366 -50.81 24.16 11.97
N LYS A 367 -50.09 24.70 12.95
CA LYS A 367 -50.65 25.49 14.04
C LYS A 367 -51.18 26.83 13.53
N GLU A 368 -50.45 27.53 12.68
CA GLU A 368 -50.87 28.79 12.07
C GLU A 368 -52.13 28.60 11.24
N VAL A 369 -52.16 27.59 10.36
CA VAL A 369 -53.34 27.25 9.57
C VAL A 369 -54.54 26.91 10.47
N GLN A 370 -54.31 26.16 11.55
CA GLN A 370 -55.37 25.86 12.51
C GLN A 370 -55.86 27.11 13.24
N GLU A 371 -54.98 28.00 13.68
CA GLU A 371 -55.33 29.26 14.34
C GLU A 371 -56.11 30.19 13.40
N GLU A 372 -55.70 30.29 12.13
CA GLU A 372 -56.40 31.04 11.08
C GLU A 372 -57.79 30.45 10.79
N TYR A 373 -57.88 29.12 10.65
CA TYR A 373 -59.15 28.44 10.43
C TYR A 373 -60.10 28.61 11.62
N GLU A 374 -59.60 28.45 12.85
CA GLU A 374 -60.40 28.69 14.06
C GLU A 374 -60.84 30.16 14.16
N ALA A 375 -59.98 31.13 13.81
CA ALA A 375 -60.34 32.54 13.77
C ALA A 375 -61.44 32.81 12.74
N LEU A 376 -61.34 32.23 11.55
CA LEU A 376 -62.36 32.32 10.51
C LEU A 376 -63.69 31.72 10.97
N VAL A 377 -63.68 30.52 11.55
CA VAL A 377 -64.87 29.86 12.08
C VAL A 377 -65.51 30.70 13.18
N ARG A 378 -64.73 31.23 14.12
CA ARG A 378 -65.23 32.13 15.18
C ARG A 378 -65.84 33.40 14.58
N ALA A 379 -65.21 34.00 13.58
CA ALA A 379 -65.75 35.17 12.89
C ALA A 379 -67.09 34.83 12.20
N LEU A 380 -67.17 33.71 11.48
CA LEU A 380 -68.37 33.25 10.78
C LEU A 380 -69.53 32.99 11.77
N PHE A 381 -69.25 32.35 12.91
CA PHE A 381 -70.22 32.18 13.98
C PHE A 381 -70.69 33.53 14.56
N ALA A 382 -69.77 34.49 14.76
CA ALA A 382 -70.14 35.83 15.22
C ALA A 382 -71.06 36.55 14.22
N THR A 383 -70.78 36.45 12.91
CA THR A 383 -71.65 37.01 11.87
C THR A 383 -73.01 36.33 11.83
N CYS A 384 -73.07 35.00 11.97
CA CYS A 384 -74.33 34.27 12.05
C CYS A 384 -75.17 34.67 13.26
N LEU A 385 -74.54 34.84 14.43
CA LEU A 385 -75.22 35.35 15.63
C LEU A 385 -75.75 36.76 15.40
N HIS A 386 -74.95 37.64 14.78
CA HIS A 386 -75.39 39.01 14.47
C HIS A 386 -76.58 39.06 13.50
N ILE A 387 -76.57 38.24 12.45
CA ILE A 387 -77.70 38.12 11.52
C ILE A 387 -78.95 37.62 12.25
N LYS A 388 -78.80 36.64 13.14
CA LYS A 388 -79.90 36.12 13.95
C LYS A 388 -80.46 37.19 14.89
N GLU A 389 -79.61 37.93 15.59
CA GLU A 389 -80.03 39.07 16.43
C GLU A 389 -80.82 40.10 15.63
N LYS A 390 -80.36 40.44 14.41
CA LYS A 390 -81.10 41.34 13.51
C LYS A 390 -82.44 40.78 13.06
N LEU A 391 -82.52 39.48 12.79
CA LEU A 391 -83.76 38.81 12.43
C LEU A 391 -84.76 38.84 13.59
N ASP A 392 -84.29 38.54 14.80
CA ASP A 392 -85.08 38.55 16.02
C ASP A 392 -85.56 39.97 16.35
N GLU A 393 -84.70 41.00 16.21
CA GLU A 393 -85.10 42.43 16.30
C GLU A 393 -86.21 42.77 15.29
N ASN A 394 -86.07 42.36 14.03
CA ASN A 394 -87.07 42.59 13.01
C ASN A 394 -88.39 41.87 13.33
N GLN A 395 -88.32 40.66 13.87
CA GLN A 395 -89.49 39.90 14.31
C GLN A 395 -90.21 40.59 15.46
N ILE A 396 -89.47 41.07 16.48
CA ILE A 396 -90.04 41.84 17.59
C ILE A 396 -90.66 43.14 17.09
N ASN A 397 -89.97 43.88 16.21
CA ASN A 397 -90.49 45.11 15.62
C ASN A 397 -91.76 44.87 14.81
N LEU A 398 -91.85 43.74 14.08
CA LEU A 398 -93.04 43.36 13.34
C LEU A 398 -94.20 43.02 14.27
N ILE A 399 -93.94 42.21 15.31
CA ILE A 399 -94.94 41.86 16.33
C ILE A 399 -95.46 43.14 16.99
N GLN A 400 -94.56 44.05 17.39
CA GLN A 400 -94.89 45.33 17.98
C GLN A 400 -95.80 46.16 17.05
N LYS A 401 -95.43 46.33 15.78
CA LYS A 401 -96.26 47.04 14.78
C LYS A 401 -97.62 46.39 14.57
N VAL A 402 -97.69 45.06 14.55
CA VAL A 402 -98.96 44.34 14.45
C VAL A 402 -99.81 44.56 15.71
N CYS A 403 -99.21 44.52 16.89
CA CYS A 403 -99.88 44.82 18.16
C CYS A 403 -100.39 46.27 18.22
N GLU A 404 -99.60 47.24 17.74
CA GLU A 404 -99.97 48.65 17.61
C GLU A 404 -101.14 48.81 16.64
N LEU A 405 -101.06 48.22 15.43
CA LEU A 405 -102.15 48.26 14.45
C LEU A 405 -103.43 47.62 14.98
N ILE A 406 -103.34 46.49 15.69
CA ILE A 406 -104.49 45.87 16.38
C ILE A 406 -105.03 46.82 17.45
N GLY A 407 -104.16 47.51 18.18
CA GLY A 407 -104.52 48.54 19.15
C GLY A 407 -105.28 49.68 18.49
N GLU A 408 -104.77 50.23 17.40
CA GLU A 408 -105.37 51.30 16.60
C GLU A 408 -106.72 50.89 16.01
N VAL A 409 -106.83 49.70 15.42
CA VAL A 409 -108.11 49.18 14.90
C VAL A 409 -109.12 48.97 16.03
N ARG A 410 -108.66 48.53 17.22
CA ARG A 410 -109.54 48.42 18.40
C ARG A 410 -109.99 49.79 18.90
N THR A 411 -109.10 50.79 18.99
CA THR A 411 -109.46 52.13 19.43
C THR A 411 -110.37 52.81 18.43
N GLU A 412 -110.06 52.73 17.12
CA GLU A 412 -110.91 53.22 16.04
C GLU A 412 -112.28 52.51 16.05
N GLY A 413 -112.31 51.20 16.28
CA GLY A 413 -113.54 50.44 16.46
C GLY A 413 -114.36 50.91 17.67
N ILE A 414 -113.72 51.13 18.82
CA ILE A 414 -114.35 51.68 20.03
C ILE A 414 -114.86 53.10 19.80
N ASP A 415 -114.10 53.94 19.09
CA ASP A 415 -114.45 55.33 18.80
C ASP A 415 -115.56 55.44 17.76
N ASN A 416 -115.56 54.57 16.74
CA ASN A 416 -116.67 54.39 15.80
C ASN A 416 -117.93 53.90 16.53
N LEU A 417 -117.80 52.96 17.46
CA LEU A 417 -118.91 52.47 18.28
C LEU A 417 -119.43 53.56 19.23
N LYS A 418 -118.55 54.35 19.86
CA LYS A 418 -118.90 55.54 20.63
C LYS A 418 -119.56 56.61 19.75
N GLY A 419 -119.09 56.81 18.53
CA GLY A 419 -119.66 57.74 17.55
C GLY A 419 -121.06 57.30 17.10
N LEU A 420 -121.26 56.01 16.82
CA LEU A 420 -122.56 55.39 16.58
C LEU A 420 -123.47 55.53 17.80
N LYS A 421 -122.96 55.27 19.01
CA LYS A 421 -123.68 55.43 20.29
C LYS A 421 -124.02 56.90 20.60
N LYS A 422 -123.27 57.88 20.08
CA LYS A 422 -123.60 59.32 20.13
C LYS A 422 -124.63 59.71 19.07
N LYS A 423 -124.54 59.16 17.85
CA LYS A 423 -125.51 59.39 16.74
C LYS A 423 -126.88 58.76 17.02
N TRP A 424 -126.88 57.60 17.65
CA TRP A 424 -128.07 56.93 18.18
C TRP A 424 -128.23 57.39 19.63
N GLY A 425 -128.86 58.53 19.86
CA GLY A 425 -129.06 59.07 21.21
C GLY A 425 -129.60 58.01 22.18
N SER A 426 -128.71 57.45 23.01
CA SER A 426 -129.05 56.48 24.05
C SER A 426 -128.69 57.05 25.40
N ALA A 427 -129.72 57.52 26.10
CA ALA A 427 -129.68 57.92 27.48
C ALA A 427 -129.59 56.65 28.38
N ARG A 428 -128.39 56.26 28.80
CA ARG A 428 -128.20 55.51 30.05
C ARG A 428 -126.79 55.72 30.59
N PRO A 429 -126.64 55.88 31.92
CA PRO A 429 -125.36 56.26 32.51
C PRO A 429 -124.36 55.11 32.47
N ASP A 430 -123.12 55.55 32.35
CA ASP A 430 -121.87 54.84 32.32
C ASP A 430 -121.75 53.82 33.48
N LYS A 431 -121.72 52.52 33.13
CA LYS A 431 -121.22 51.49 34.04
C LYS A 431 -119.81 51.21 33.53
N GLY A 432 -118.84 51.82 34.21
CA GLY A 432 -117.44 51.87 33.78
C GLY A 432 -116.95 50.55 33.23
N MET A 433 -116.37 50.62 32.03
CA MET A 433 -115.45 49.59 31.52
C MET A 433 -114.22 49.60 32.42
N ASN A 434 -114.32 49.05 33.63
CA ASN A 434 -113.16 48.81 34.46
C ASN A 434 -112.30 47.78 33.72
N GLU A 435 -111.09 48.19 33.35
CA GLU A 435 -110.05 47.31 32.83
C GLU A 435 -109.89 46.15 33.81
N ASN A 436 -109.97 44.92 33.31
CA ASN A 436 -109.90 43.72 34.14
C ASN A 436 -108.52 43.65 34.83
N PRO A 437 -108.43 43.67 36.17
CA PRO A 437 -107.14 43.67 36.91
C PRO A 437 -106.32 42.39 36.68
N ALA A 438 -106.96 41.31 36.24
CA ALA A 438 -106.28 40.07 35.84
C ALA A 438 -105.37 40.22 34.60
N LYS A 439 -105.63 41.21 33.72
CA LYS A 439 -104.78 41.46 32.54
C LYS A 439 -103.48 42.17 32.90
N GLU A 440 -103.51 43.11 33.85
CA GLU A 440 -102.32 43.81 34.33
C GLU A 440 -101.38 42.87 35.10
N GLN A 441 -101.93 41.96 35.91
CA GLN A 441 -101.14 40.96 36.63
C GLN A 441 -100.42 39.97 35.70
N LEU A 442 -101.05 39.59 34.58
CA LEU A 442 -100.41 38.75 33.57
C LEU A 442 -99.26 39.47 32.87
N GLN A 443 -99.43 40.76 32.53
CA GLN A 443 -98.35 41.57 31.94
C GLN A 443 -97.15 41.72 32.89
N ALA A 444 -97.39 41.93 34.19
CA ALA A 444 -96.32 42.03 35.18
C ALA A 444 -95.52 40.71 35.30
N LEU A 445 -96.20 39.56 35.33
CA LEU A 445 -95.56 38.24 35.37
C LEU A 445 -94.76 37.93 34.09
N GLU A 446 -95.24 38.34 32.91
CA GLU A 446 -94.49 38.21 31.66
C GLU A 446 -93.22 39.07 31.64
N GLN A 447 -93.26 40.27 32.22
CA GLN A 447 -92.09 41.13 32.41
C GLN A 447 -91.09 40.54 33.40
N ASP A 448 -91.55 40.01 34.53
CA ASP A 448 -90.70 39.36 35.52
C ASP A 448 -90.02 38.10 34.95
N SER A 449 -90.78 37.29 34.20
CA SER A 449 -90.24 36.13 33.47
C SER A 449 -89.14 36.52 32.48
N SER A 450 -89.36 37.61 31.73
CA SER A 450 -88.37 38.17 30.79
C SER A 450 -87.11 38.65 31.53
N SER A 451 -87.26 39.26 32.71
CA SER A 451 -86.15 39.74 33.53
C SER A 451 -85.30 38.58 34.11
N LEU A 452 -85.95 37.50 34.56
CA LEU A 452 -85.29 36.31 35.08
C LEU A 452 -84.54 35.55 33.97
N ALA A 453 -85.12 35.45 32.77
CA ALA A 453 -84.45 34.87 31.62
C ALA A 453 -83.14 35.63 31.28
N ALA A 454 -83.18 36.96 31.34
CA ALA A 454 -81.99 37.79 31.13
C ALA A 454 -80.90 37.57 32.21
N LEU A 455 -81.28 37.40 33.48
CA LEU A 455 -80.35 37.09 34.58
C LEU A 455 -79.71 35.71 34.43
N VAL A 456 -80.47 34.69 34.05
CA VAL A 456 -79.94 33.34 33.80
C VAL A 456 -78.93 33.35 32.66
N CYS A 457 -79.18 34.10 31.58
CA CYS A 457 -78.22 34.28 30.49
C CYS A 457 -76.92 34.93 30.96
N LYS A 458 -76.98 35.95 31.83
CA LYS A 458 -75.79 36.59 32.43
C LYS A 458 -75.00 35.65 33.35
N LEU A 459 -75.69 34.82 34.13
CA LEU A 459 -75.04 33.82 34.99
C LEU A 459 -74.33 32.74 34.17
N ARG A 460 -74.94 32.28 33.07
CA ARG A 460 -74.33 31.32 32.14
C ARG A 460 -73.08 31.90 31.46
N SER A 461 -73.14 33.15 30.98
CA SER A 461 -71.98 33.78 30.36
C SER A 461 -70.83 34.01 31.35
N LEU A 462 -71.12 34.45 32.58
CA LEU A 462 -70.12 34.54 33.67
C LEU A 462 -69.50 33.19 34.01
N GLY A 463 -70.29 32.11 33.99
CA GLY A 463 -69.80 30.74 34.17
C GLY A 463 -68.79 30.33 33.10
N HIS A 464 -69.12 30.57 31.82
CA HIS A 464 -68.21 30.30 30.70
C HIS A 464 -66.93 31.15 30.78
N TRP A 465 -67.02 32.43 31.14
CA TRP A 465 -65.86 33.30 31.34
C TRP A 465 -64.93 32.78 32.43
N ARG A 466 -65.48 32.38 33.58
CA ARG A 466 -64.68 31.81 34.68
C ARG A 466 -63.95 30.55 34.25
N LEU A 467 -64.62 29.66 33.50
CA LEU A 467 -64.04 28.42 33.01
C LEU A 467 -62.90 28.70 32.01
N ALA A 468 -63.14 29.60 31.04
CA ALA A 468 -62.14 29.99 30.04
C ALA A 468 -60.89 30.63 30.68
N VAL A 469 -61.06 31.49 31.69
CA VAL A 469 -59.94 32.11 32.41
C VAL A 469 -59.12 31.07 33.17
N GLN A 470 -59.76 30.09 33.83
CA GLN A 470 -59.04 29.01 34.51
C GLN A 470 -58.29 28.13 33.52
N GLN A 471 -58.93 27.75 32.42
CA GLN A 471 -58.31 26.92 31.38
C GLN A 471 -57.08 27.62 30.76
N ALA A 472 -57.19 28.91 30.43
CA ALA A 472 -56.08 29.72 29.94
C ALA A 472 -54.94 29.88 30.96
N ARG A 473 -55.23 29.86 32.27
CA ARG A 473 -54.20 29.89 33.32
C ARG A 473 -53.45 28.56 33.39
N PHE A 474 -54.16 27.43 33.42
CA PHE A 474 -53.52 26.11 33.43
C PHE A 474 -52.71 25.85 32.18
N GLN A 475 -53.22 26.23 31.02
CA GLN A 475 -52.52 26.07 29.75
C GLN A 475 -51.21 26.88 29.71
N ARG A 476 -51.20 28.10 30.27
CA ARG A 476 -49.95 28.87 30.45
C ARG A 476 -48.95 28.22 31.39
N LEU A 477 -49.42 27.66 32.51
CA LEU A 477 -48.54 26.97 33.47
C LEU A 477 -47.93 25.70 32.85
N VAL A 478 -48.73 24.91 32.14
CA VAL A 478 -48.27 23.72 31.42
C VAL A 478 -47.23 24.10 30.37
N ASN A 479 -47.53 25.08 29.51
CA ASN A 479 -46.60 25.53 28.48
C ASN A 479 -45.28 26.06 29.06
N ARG A 480 -45.32 26.69 30.24
CA ARG A 480 -44.10 27.15 30.93
C ARG A 480 -43.27 25.98 31.44
N ALA A 481 -43.91 25.03 32.12
CA ALA A 481 -43.24 23.84 32.64
C ALA A 481 -42.63 23.00 31.50
N GLU A 482 -43.33 22.86 30.38
CA GLU A 482 -42.82 22.16 29.19
C GLU A 482 -41.58 22.85 28.62
N LYS A 483 -41.57 24.19 28.51
CA LYS A 483 -40.40 24.94 28.06
C LYS A 483 -39.21 24.78 29.00
N GLU A 484 -39.44 24.86 30.32
CA GLU A 484 -38.40 24.66 31.33
C GLU A 484 -37.83 23.24 31.27
N ALA A 485 -38.67 22.21 31.10
CA ALA A 485 -38.24 20.82 30.93
C ALA A 485 -37.42 20.60 29.65
N LEU A 486 -37.84 21.18 28.52
CA LEU A 486 -37.10 21.11 27.26
C LEU A 486 -35.74 21.80 27.38
N GLN A 487 -35.68 22.97 28.02
CA GLN A 487 -34.44 23.71 28.25
C GLN A 487 -33.48 22.92 29.16
N SER A 488 -33.98 22.35 30.26
CA SER A 488 -33.19 21.50 31.15
C SER A 488 -32.64 20.25 30.42
N LYS A 489 -33.46 19.62 29.56
CA LYS A 489 -33.00 18.49 28.73
C LYS A 489 -31.88 18.89 27.77
N LYS A 490 -31.98 20.08 27.16
CA LYS A 490 -30.93 20.62 26.27
C LYS A 490 -29.62 20.87 27.02
N GLU A 491 -29.69 21.44 28.22
CA GLU A 491 -28.52 21.67 29.08
C GLU A 491 -27.86 20.34 29.49
N CYS A 492 -28.65 19.34 29.86
CA CYS A 492 -28.14 18.01 30.20
C CYS A 492 -27.40 17.35 29.02
N LEU A 493 -27.98 17.42 27.81
CA LEU A 493 -27.34 16.90 26.60
C LEU A 493 -26.04 17.65 26.27
N SER A 494 -26.02 18.98 26.44
CA SER A 494 -24.81 19.79 26.25
C SER A 494 -23.68 19.34 27.19
N VAL A 495 -23.98 19.16 28.49
CA VAL A 495 -23.01 18.66 29.46
C VAL A 495 -22.54 17.24 29.12
N GLN A 496 -23.45 16.37 28.67
CA GLN A 496 -23.11 15.02 28.24
C GLN A 496 -22.15 15.03 27.04
N LEU A 497 -22.41 15.87 26.04
CA LEU A 497 -21.55 16.01 24.87
C LEU A 497 -20.15 16.52 25.24
N MET A 498 -20.05 17.49 26.15
CA MET A 498 -18.76 17.97 26.65
C MET A 498 -17.98 16.86 27.37
N ALA A 499 -18.66 16.09 28.23
CA ALA A 499 -18.05 14.94 28.91
C ALA A 499 -17.57 13.86 27.93
N ASP A 500 -18.35 13.57 26.88
CA ASP A 500 -17.96 12.60 25.84
C ASP A 500 -16.73 13.09 25.05
N GLN A 501 -16.64 14.39 24.75
CA GLN A 501 -15.44 14.98 24.12
C GLN A 501 -14.21 14.85 25.02
N GLU A 502 -14.32 15.13 26.33
CA GLU A 502 -13.24 14.95 27.30
C GLU A 502 -12.77 13.50 27.35
N VAL A 503 -13.70 12.53 27.37
CA VAL A 503 -13.36 11.10 27.34
C VAL A 503 -12.58 10.73 26.08
N VAL A 504 -12.94 11.27 24.92
CA VAL A 504 -12.20 11.04 23.66
C VAL A 504 -10.79 11.60 23.75
N LEU A 505 -10.62 12.83 24.24
CA LEU A 505 -9.30 13.45 24.43
C LEU A 505 -8.42 12.63 25.38
N LEU A 506 -8.97 12.19 26.52
CA LEU A 506 -8.25 11.35 27.48
C LEU A 506 -7.85 10.00 26.87
N ARG A 507 -8.70 9.39 26.05
CA ARG A 507 -8.36 8.15 25.31
C ARG A 507 -7.24 8.36 24.30
N GLN A 508 -7.23 9.49 23.60
CA GLN A 508 -6.15 9.85 22.66
C GLN A 508 -4.83 10.06 23.41
N GLN A 509 -4.83 10.81 24.51
CA GLN A 509 -3.65 11.01 25.36
C GLN A 509 -3.11 9.68 25.90
N LEU A 510 -3.98 8.79 26.38
CA LEU A 510 -3.58 7.46 26.88
C LEU A 510 -2.92 6.62 25.77
N ARG A 511 -3.41 6.67 24.54
CA ARG A 511 -2.80 5.97 23.39
C ARG A 511 -1.42 6.53 23.07
N ALA A 512 -1.28 7.85 23.03
CA ALA A 512 0.00 8.52 22.78
C ALA A 512 1.04 8.14 23.85
N LEU A 513 0.65 8.14 25.14
CA LEU A 513 1.51 7.72 26.24
C LEU A 513 1.91 6.24 26.14
N ARG A 514 1.00 5.35 25.76
CA ARG A 514 1.32 3.92 25.55
C ARG A 514 2.30 3.71 24.40
N GLN A 515 2.15 4.45 23.29
CA GLN A 515 3.08 4.40 22.17
C GLN A 515 4.46 4.92 22.57
N ALA A 516 4.53 6.03 23.29
CA ALA A 516 5.78 6.57 23.81
C ALA A 516 6.47 5.58 24.76
N LEU A 517 5.72 4.93 25.64
CA LEU A 517 6.23 3.88 26.53
C LEU A 517 6.78 2.68 25.73
N ALA A 518 6.06 2.21 24.72
CA ALA A 518 6.52 1.10 23.88
C ALA A 518 7.83 1.43 23.13
N ARG A 519 7.95 2.66 22.62
CA ARG A 519 9.20 3.15 21.99
C ARG A 519 10.35 3.17 23.00
N ALA A 520 10.14 3.74 24.19
CA ALA A 520 11.14 3.75 25.25
C ALA A 520 11.57 2.34 25.69
N GLN A 521 10.63 1.40 25.76
CA GLN A 521 10.91 -0.01 26.07
C GLN A 521 11.76 -0.67 24.97
N ALA A 522 11.44 -0.42 23.70
CA ALA A 522 12.21 -0.95 22.57
C ALA A 522 13.64 -0.38 22.56
N ASP A 523 13.81 0.91 22.82
CA ASP A 523 15.12 1.56 22.89
C ASP A 523 15.97 1.02 24.04
N ASN A 524 15.36 0.81 25.21
CA ASN A 524 16.04 0.19 26.35
C ASN A 524 16.49 -1.24 26.00
N ALA A 525 15.63 -2.04 25.36
CA ALA A 525 16.01 -3.38 24.90
C ALA A 525 17.17 -3.34 23.87
N ARG A 526 17.22 -2.36 22.97
CA ARG A 526 18.34 -2.17 22.04
C ARG A 526 19.64 -1.83 22.79
N MET A 527 19.57 -0.89 23.73
CA MET A 527 20.73 -0.50 24.55
C MET A 527 21.28 -1.67 25.36
N LEU A 528 20.41 -2.48 25.98
CA LEU A 528 20.81 -3.67 26.71
C LEU A 528 21.54 -4.69 25.81
N ARG A 529 21.05 -4.91 24.59
CA ARG A 529 21.72 -5.79 23.62
C ARG A 529 23.09 -5.24 23.22
N GLN A 530 23.20 -3.94 22.94
CA GLN A 530 24.47 -3.30 22.62
C GLN A 530 25.48 -3.45 23.76
N HIS A 531 25.05 -3.19 24.99
CA HIS A 531 25.89 -3.37 26.18
C HIS A 531 26.33 -4.84 26.35
N HIS A 532 25.43 -5.80 26.14
CA HIS A 532 25.78 -7.22 26.20
C HIS A 532 26.84 -7.59 25.15
N ASN A 533 26.68 -7.12 23.91
CA ASN A 533 27.64 -7.35 22.83
C ASN A 533 29.02 -6.75 23.15
N GLN A 534 29.06 -5.52 23.70
CA GLN A 534 30.31 -4.90 24.14
C GLN A 534 30.97 -5.73 25.27
N ALA A 535 30.19 -6.17 26.26
CA ALA A 535 30.69 -7.01 27.34
C ALA A 535 31.18 -8.39 26.86
N GLN A 536 30.60 -8.93 25.79
CA GLN A 536 31.10 -10.15 25.16
C GLN A 536 32.42 -9.90 24.42
N LEU A 537 32.50 -8.83 23.62
CA LEU A 537 33.72 -8.48 22.90
C LEU A 537 34.91 -8.24 23.86
N LEU A 538 34.66 -7.58 24.99
CA LEU A 538 35.68 -7.39 26.03
C LEU A 538 36.15 -8.72 26.63
N ARG A 539 35.24 -9.66 26.87
CA ARG A 539 35.59 -11.01 27.35
C ARG A 539 36.42 -11.78 26.32
N GLU A 540 36.06 -11.69 25.04
CA GLU A 540 36.81 -12.31 23.95
C GLU A 540 38.22 -11.71 23.80
N LEU A 541 38.35 -10.38 23.91
CA LEU A 541 39.65 -9.70 23.91
C LEU A 541 40.51 -10.11 25.10
N GLN A 542 39.95 -10.16 26.31
CA GLN A 542 40.65 -10.69 27.48
C GLN A 542 41.12 -12.13 27.24
N HIS A 543 40.27 -12.98 26.69
CA HIS A 543 40.66 -14.36 26.40
C HIS A 543 41.81 -14.43 25.40
N LYS A 544 41.74 -13.69 24.29
CA LYS A 544 42.84 -13.62 23.29
C LYS A 544 44.15 -13.14 23.92
N LEU A 545 44.11 -12.07 24.72
CA LEU A 545 45.30 -11.58 25.43
C LEU A 545 45.89 -12.64 26.36
N THR A 546 45.06 -13.37 27.10
CA THR A 546 45.55 -14.46 27.97
C THR A 546 46.15 -15.62 27.18
N GLN A 547 45.59 -15.97 26.02
CA GLN A 547 46.14 -16.99 25.14
C GLN A 547 47.48 -16.57 24.53
N GLU A 548 47.58 -15.34 24.04
CA GLU A 548 48.83 -14.78 23.52
C GLU A 548 49.92 -14.74 24.59
N ALA A 549 49.59 -14.33 25.82
CA ALA A 549 50.53 -14.33 26.94
C ALA A 549 51.04 -15.75 27.24
N ARG A 550 50.15 -16.75 27.28
CA ARG A 550 50.53 -18.17 27.46
C ARG A 550 51.42 -18.67 26.32
N HIS A 551 51.09 -18.33 25.07
CA HIS A 551 51.88 -18.74 23.92
C HIS A 551 53.28 -18.12 23.95
N ARG A 552 53.40 -16.82 24.27
CA ARG A 552 54.71 -16.15 24.45
C ARG A 552 55.53 -16.85 25.54
N GLN A 553 54.93 -17.14 26.70
CA GLN A 553 55.59 -17.88 27.78
C GLN A 553 56.11 -19.27 27.33
N GLN A 554 55.30 -20.02 26.57
CA GLN A 554 55.73 -21.32 26.02
C GLN A 554 56.90 -21.18 25.03
N MET A 555 56.86 -20.18 24.16
CA MET A 555 57.95 -19.90 23.23
C MET A 555 59.25 -19.55 23.96
N ASP A 556 59.17 -18.77 25.04
CA ASP A 556 60.34 -18.40 25.83
C ASP A 556 60.91 -19.60 26.60
N LEU A 557 60.08 -20.50 27.11
CA LEU A 557 60.51 -21.79 27.68
C LEU A 557 61.20 -22.69 26.65
N MET A 558 60.71 -22.74 25.41
CA MET A 558 61.37 -23.50 24.35
C MET A 558 62.71 -22.89 23.93
N LYS A 559 62.80 -21.56 23.85
CA LYS A 559 64.06 -20.87 23.54
C LYS A 559 65.11 -21.08 24.64
N THR A 560 64.71 -20.96 25.90
CA THR A 560 65.60 -21.17 27.06
C THR A 560 66.11 -22.61 27.10
N SER A 561 65.24 -23.62 27.00
CA SER A 561 65.65 -25.03 26.94
C SER A 561 66.53 -25.36 25.71
N SER A 562 66.28 -24.74 24.55
CA SER A 562 67.17 -24.88 23.39
C SER A 562 68.55 -24.24 23.63
N MET A 563 68.60 -23.10 24.32
CA MET A 563 69.84 -22.43 24.66
C MET A 563 70.64 -23.23 25.70
N GLU A 564 69.96 -23.82 26.69
CA GLU A 564 70.58 -24.74 27.66
C GLU A 564 71.22 -25.95 26.97
N LYS A 565 70.53 -26.61 26.05
CA LYS A 565 71.10 -27.71 25.26
C LYS A 565 72.33 -27.28 24.45
N LEU A 566 72.29 -26.09 23.86
CA LEU A 566 73.43 -25.55 23.11
C LEU A 566 74.62 -25.29 24.04
N LEU A 567 74.37 -24.77 25.25
CA LEU A 567 75.40 -24.58 26.27
C LEU A 567 76.02 -25.91 26.69
N GLU A 568 75.21 -26.94 26.95
CA GLU A 568 75.71 -28.30 27.25
C GLU A 568 76.56 -28.86 26.10
N ASP A 569 76.15 -28.66 24.84
CA ASP A 569 76.91 -29.13 23.68
C ASP A 569 78.21 -28.36 23.48
N VAL A 570 78.22 -27.05 23.77
CA VAL A 570 79.43 -26.24 23.81
C VAL A 570 80.38 -26.74 24.90
N GLU A 571 79.86 -27.02 26.10
CA GLU A 571 80.65 -27.55 27.21
C GLU A 571 81.26 -28.92 26.87
N LYS A 572 80.49 -29.85 26.28
CA LYS A 572 81.00 -31.14 25.80
C LYS A 572 82.10 -30.97 24.74
N LYS A 573 81.91 -30.05 23.79
CA LYS A 573 82.92 -29.77 22.75
C LYS A 573 84.18 -29.15 23.34
N GLU A 574 84.04 -28.26 24.32
CA GLU A 574 85.17 -27.68 25.04
C GLU A 574 85.97 -28.75 25.78
N GLN A 575 85.29 -29.66 26.49
CA GLN A 575 85.94 -30.83 27.10
C GLN A 575 86.66 -31.71 26.06
N HIS A 576 86.06 -31.94 24.89
CA HIS A 576 86.71 -32.71 23.82
C HIS A 576 87.93 -31.98 23.24
N LEU A 577 87.84 -30.67 23.04
CA LEU A 577 88.97 -29.85 22.59
C LEU A 577 90.12 -29.86 23.59
N GLN A 578 89.83 -29.82 24.90
CA GLN A 578 90.84 -29.96 25.94
C GLN A 578 91.59 -31.30 25.81
N LEU A 579 90.87 -32.42 25.67
CA LEU A 579 91.48 -33.74 25.47
C LEU A 579 92.35 -33.81 24.20
N LEU A 580 91.89 -33.24 23.08
CA LEU A 580 92.66 -33.15 21.84
C LEU A 580 93.90 -32.29 22.00
N THR A 581 93.79 -31.17 22.72
CA THR A 581 94.92 -30.28 23.01
C THR A 581 95.98 -31.00 23.83
N GLU A 582 95.59 -31.72 24.89
CA GLU A 582 96.50 -32.56 25.67
C GLU A 582 97.17 -33.65 24.81
N ALA A 583 96.43 -34.27 23.89
CA ALA A 583 96.98 -35.27 22.97
C ALA A 583 97.98 -34.65 21.98
N ALA A 584 97.69 -33.46 21.45
CA ALA A 584 98.58 -32.70 20.58
C ALA A 584 99.86 -32.27 21.33
N GLU A 585 99.75 -31.83 22.59
CA GLU A 585 100.91 -31.54 23.43
C GLU A 585 101.76 -32.79 23.69
N ARG A 586 101.15 -33.93 23.99
CA ARG A 586 101.85 -35.21 24.12
C ARG A 586 102.59 -35.60 22.83
N ALA A 587 101.94 -35.47 21.68
CA ALA A 587 102.55 -35.72 20.38
C ALA A 587 103.71 -34.74 20.08
N SER A 588 103.56 -33.47 20.42
CA SER A 588 104.62 -32.46 20.29
C SER A 588 105.84 -32.80 21.16
N ARG A 589 105.64 -33.21 22.42
CA ARG A 589 106.73 -33.67 23.31
C ARG A 589 107.45 -34.89 22.74
N LEU A 590 106.72 -35.87 22.21
CA LEU A 590 107.31 -37.04 21.54
C LEU A 590 108.11 -36.64 20.28
N GLY A 591 107.56 -35.74 19.47
CA GLY A 591 108.24 -35.20 18.29
C GLY A 591 109.55 -34.49 18.64
N GLN A 592 109.57 -33.68 19.70
CA GLN A 592 110.79 -33.04 20.21
C GLN A 592 111.84 -34.06 20.67
N LEU A 593 111.43 -35.14 21.33
CA LEU A 593 112.34 -36.22 21.73
C LEU A 593 112.93 -36.94 20.51
N GLN A 594 112.11 -37.23 19.50
CA GLN A 594 112.56 -37.86 18.26
C GLN A 594 113.54 -36.95 17.49
N GLN A 595 113.27 -35.65 17.43
CA GLN A 595 114.17 -34.66 16.83
C GLN A 595 115.51 -34.58 17.57
N LYS A 596 115.53 -34.61 18.91
CA LYS A 596 116.77 -34.66 19.69
C LYS A 596 117.57 -35.94 19.41
N ARG A 597 116.89 -37.08 19.22
CA ARG A 597 117.53 -38.36 18.88
C ARG A 597 118.16 -38.31 17.49
N SER A 598 117.42 -37.88 16.47
CA SER A 598 117.97 -37.75 15.11
C SER A 598 119.11 -36.75 15.03
N GLN A 599 119.08 -35.66 15.82
CA GLN A 599 120.18 -34.71 15.91
C GLN A 599 121.46 -35.32 16.50
N ARG A 600 121.34 -36.19 17.51
CA ARG A 600 122.48 -36.96 18.06
C ARG A 600 123.03 -37.95 17.03
N GLU A 601 122.18 -38.68 16.34
CA GLU A 601 122.57 -39.61 15.27
C GLU A 601 123.29 -38.87 14.13
N LEU A 602 122.82 -37.67 13.76
CA LEU A 602 123.48 -36.79 12.79
C LEU A 602 124.86 -36.32 13.25
N GLN A 603 125.02 -35.96 14.54
CA GLN A 603 126.32 -35.59 15.10
C GLN A 603 127.30 -36.77 15.06
N GLN A 604 126.84 -37.99 15.38
CA GLN A 604 127.65 -39.20 15.27
C GLN A 604 128.07 -39.50 13.82
N MET A 605 127.17 -39.32 12.85
CA MET A 605 127.51 -39.46 11.42
C MET A 605 128.52 -38.42 10.98
N ARG A 606 128.38 -37.16 11.43
CA ARG A 606 129.34 -36.08 11.14
C ARG A 606 130.72 -36.37 11.74
N SER A 607 130.81 -36.90 12.96
CA SER A 607 132.10 -37.26 13.57
C SER A 607 132.77 -38.45 12.86
N ARG A 608 131.99 -39.46 12.43
CA ARG A 608 132.51 -40.56 11.60
C ARG A 608 133.05 -40.06 10.27
N LEU A 609 132.33 -39.15 9.60
CA LEU A 609 132.77 -38.55 8.36
C LEU A 609 134.06 -37.73 8.54
N ALA A 610 134.19 -36.98 9.64
CA ALA A 610 135.42 -36.24 9.96
C ALA A 610 136.61 -37.17 10.20
N GLN A 611 136.41 -38.30 10.89
CA GLN A 611 137.44 -39.33 11.04
C GLN A 611 137.86 -39.90 9.68
N GLU A 612 136.91 -40.24 8.80
CA GLU A 612 137.26 -40.72 7.45
C GLU A 612 138.02 -39.69 6.63
N GLN A 613 137.67 -38.40 6.73
CA GLN A 613 138.42 -37.32 6.08
C GLN A 613 139.84 -37.20 6.63
N SER A 614 140.04 -37.35 7.95
CA SER A 614 141.37 -37.33 8.57
C SER A 614 142.25 -38.50 8.14
N VAL A 615 141.70 -39.72 8.07
CA VAL A 615 142.43 -40.91 7.59
C VAL A 615 142.79 -40.77 6.12
N LYS A 616 141.90 -40.17 5.30
CA LYS A 616 142.22 -39.85 3.91
C LYS A 616 143.35 -38.83 3.80
N LEU A 617 143.34 -37.77 4.62
CA LEU A 617 144.42 -36.79 4.65
C LEU A 617 145.77 -37.42 5.07
N ASP A 618 145.77 -38.27 6.10
CA ASP A 618 146.96 -39.04 6.51
C ASP A 618 147.48 -39.96 5.40
N ALA A 619 146.59 -40.61 4.65
CA ALA A 619 146.97 -41.43 3.50
C ALA A 619 147.60 -40.58 2.38
N PHE A 620 147.08 -39.38 2.11
CA PHE A 620 147.69 -38.46 1.15
C PHE A 620 149.07 -37.96 1.63
N GLN A 621 149.25 -37.73 2.93
CA GLN A 621 150.53 -37.30 3.51
C GLN A 621 151.61 -38.39 3.38
N ARG A 622 151.27 -39.67 3.61
CA ARG A 622 152.19 -40.81 3.39
C ARG A 622 152.58 -40.99 1.93
N VAL A 623 151.68 -40.71 0.98
CA VAL A 623 152.00 -40.70 -0.45
C VAL A 623 153.00 -39.59 -0.79
N GLN A 624 152.88 -38.44 -0.11
CA GLN A 624 153.80 -37.31 -0.27
C GLN A 624 155.21 -37.61 0.30
N GLU A 625 155.29 -38.31 1.44
CA GLU A 625 156.56 -38.78 2.03
C GLU A 625 157.25 -39.87 1.20
N LEU A 626 156.49 -40.74 0.53
CA LEU A 626 157.04 -41.72 -0.42
C LEU A 626 157.54 -41.07 -1.72
N GLN A 627 156.98 -39.92 -2.12
CA GLN A 627 157.48 -39.13 -3.24
C GLN A 627 158.77 -38.34 -2.92
N SER A 628 158.97 -37.90 -1.67
CA SER A 628 160.22 -37.23 -1.27
C SER A 628 161.41 -38.19 -1.15
N GLN A 629 161.19 -39.45 -0.72
CA GLN A 629 162.25 -40.46 -0.61
C GLN A 629 162.79 -40.97 -1.96
N LEU A 630 162.03 -40.84 -3.05
CA LEU A 630 162.44 -41.20 -4.42
C LEU A 630 163.25 -40.08 -5.11
N SER A 631 163.26 -38.87 -4.54
CA SER A 631 163.88 -37.68 -5.13
C SER A 631 165.36 -37.48 -4.72
N ASP A 632 165.84 -38.19 -3.69
CA ASP A 632 167.17 -37.98 -3.07
C ASP A 632 168.24 -39.04 -3.43
N ALA A 633 167.95 -40.03 -4.28
CA ALA A 633 168.89 -41.14 -4.57
C ALA A 633 169.49 -41.18 -6.00
N GLU A 634 169.07 -40.35 -6.97
CA GLU A 634 169.57 -40.44 -8.36
C GLU A 634 170.07 -39.10 -8.95
N ARG A 635 170.92 -38.38 -8.19
CA ARG A 635 171.77 -37.28 -8.72
C ARG A 635 173.22 -37.33 -8.20
N SER A 636 174.01 -38.28 -8.73
CA SER A 636 175.48 -38.15 -8.90
C SER A 636 176.04 -38.97 -10.08
N SER A 637 175.72 -38.55 -11.32
CA SER A 637 176.61 -38.52 -12.51
C SER A 637 175.74 -38.16 -13.73
N VAL A 638 175.67 -36.90 -14.17
CA VAL A 638 176.61 -36.25 -15.13
C VAL A 638 176.58 -37.02 -16.46
N ARG A 639 176.21 -36.48 -17.63
CA ARG A 639 176.35 -35.14 -18.22
C ARG A 639 175.60 -35.21 -19.55
N MET A 640 174.82 -34.20 -19.91
CA MET A 640 174.86 -33.58 -21.25
C MET A 640 173.90 -32.39 -21.25
N SER A 641 174.52 -31.23 -21.14
CA SER A 641 173.97 -29.91 -21.39
C SER A 641 173.92 -29.62 -22.89
N SER A 642 172.79 -29.09 -23.40
CA SER A 642 172.73 -28.12 -24.51
C SER A 642 171.27 -27.72 -24.85
N PRO A 643 171.00 -26.55 -25.48
CA PRO A 643 170.96 -25.26 -24.79
C PRO A 643 169.68 -24.46 -25.08
N GLY A 644 169.40 -23.45 -24.25
CA GLY A 644 168.72 -22.22 -24.68
C GLY A 644 167.20 -22.29 -24.92
N GLY A 645 166.50 -21.26 -24.46
CA GLY A 645 165.09 -21.08 -24.79
C GLY A 645 164.40 -20.03 -23.92
N LEU A 646 164.51 -18.78 -24.36
CA LEU A 646 163.68 -17.64 -23.94
C LEU A 646 162.19 -17.92 -24.26
N ILE A 647 161.26 -17.39 -23.44
CA ILE A 647 160.15 -16.48 -23.82
C ILE A 647 158.92 -16.63 -22.90
N PRO A 648 158.26 -15.50 -22.57
CA PRO A 648 157.13 -15.31 -21.63
C PRO A 648 155.74 -15.44 -22.30
N ARG A 649 154.71 -14.83 -21.65
CA ARG A 649 153.44 -14.29 -22.22
C ARG A 649 152.20 -15.12 -21.86
N ALA A 650 151.34 -14.66 -20.94
CA ALA A 650 150.28 -13.65 -21.05
C ALA A 650 148.99 -14.12 -21.78
N GLN A 651 147.90 -14.08 -21.00
CA GLN A 651 146.54 -13.59 -21.30
C GLN A 651 145.95 -13.81 -22.70
N TYR A 652 144.82 -14.54 -22.75
CA TYR A 652 143.65 -14.17 -23.57
C TYR A 652 142.32 -14.59 -22.91
N SER A 653 141.36 -13.68 -23.00
CA SER A 653 139.94 -13.77 -22.69
C SER A 653 139.16 -14.73 -23.60
N LEU A 654 137.95 -15.14 -23.18
CA LEU A 654 136.71 -14.95 -23.96
C LEU A 654 135.44 -15.29 -23.13
N ARG A 655 134.59 -14.26 -22.94
CA ARG A 655 133.10 -14.18 -23.03
C ARG A 655 132.23 -15.30 -22.41
N SER A 656 131.10 -15.03 -21.74
CA SER A 656 130.04 -14.08 -22.10
C SER A 656 129.16 -13.70 -20.91
N ALA A 657 128.48 -12.55 -21.06
CA ALA A 657 127.66 -11.82 -20.10
C ALA A 657 126.14 -12.19 -20.19
N PRO A 658 125.22 -11.49 -19.47
CA PRO A 658 123.85 -11.91 -19.10
C PRO A 658 122.74 -11.34 -19.99
N THR A 659 121.47 -11.76 -19.79
CA THR A 659 120.27 -10.89 -19.82
C THR A 659 119.03 -11.54 -19.20
N SER A 660 118.20 -10.63 -18.65
CA SER A 660 116.82 -10.77 -18.18
C SER A 660 115.84 -11.45 -19.16
N SER A 661 114.83 -12.14 -18.62
CA SER A 661 113.38 -12.02 -18.94
C SER A 661 112.59 -13.34 -19.13
N ARG A 662 111.38 -13.33 -18.52
CA ARG A 662 110.12 -14.07 -18.80
C ARG A 662 110.04 -15.61 -18.72
N HIS A 663 109.07 -16.05 -17.89
CA HIS A 663 108.09 -17.16 -18.08
C HIS A 663 108.64 -18.57 -18.43
N SER A 664 108.30 -19.67 -17.76
CA SER A 664 106.95 -20.17 -17.41
C SER A 664 107.06 -21.53 -16.66
N GLN A 665 106.05 -21.83 -15.81
CA GLN A 665 105.45 -23.15 -15.51
C GLN A 665 106.37 -24.29 -15.00
N GLN A 666 106.09 -25.04 -13.93
CA GLN A 666 104.81 -25.62 -13.49
C GLN A 666 104.80 -25.79 -11.95
N HIS A 667 103.88 -25.10 -11.27
CA HIS A 667 103.31 -25.55 -10.00
C HIS A 667 101.87 -26.00 -10.30
N LEU A 668 101.62 -27.30 -10.15
CA LEU A 668 100.32 -27.96 -9.98
C LEU A 668 100.16 -28.15 -8.46
N LEU A 669 99.06 -27.89 -7.74
CA LEU A 669 97.66 -27.60 -8.05
C LEU A 669 97.01 -26.90 -6.83
N ARG A 670 95.88 -26.22 -7.12
CA ARG A 670 94.71 -25.97 -6.25
C ARG A 670 94.58 -24.62 -5.48
N THR A 671 94.38 -23.60 -6.31
CA THR A 671 93.25 -22.64 -6.36
C THR A 671 92.83 -21.85 -5.11
N HIS A 672 92.96 -20.54 -5.29
CA HIS A 672 92.66 -19.41 -4.42
C HIS A 672 91.18 -18.98 -4.38
N LEU A 673 90.83 -18.33 -3.26
CA LEU A 673 89.89 -17.21 -3.19
C LEU A 673 90.30 -16.10 -4.16
N MET A 674 89.35 -15.51 -4.90
CA MET A 674 89.25 -14.05 -5.00
C MET A 674 87.92 -13.63 -5.64
N SER A 675 87.40 -12.56 -5.06
CA SER A 675 86.29 -11.72 -5.47
C SER A 675 86.38 -11.26 -6.93
N SER A 676 85.29 -11.38 -7.69
CA SER A 676 84.93 -10.41 -8.73
C SER A 676 83.40 -10.41 -8.98
N LYS A 677 82.85 -9.20 -9.11
CA LYS A 677 81.48 -8.94 -9.57
C LYS A 677 81.44 -9.11 -11.09
N ILE A 678 80.43 -9.80 -11.62
CA ILE A 678 79.65 -9.44 -12.83
C ILE A 678 78.44 -10.40 -12.95
N THR A 679 77.26 -9.78 -12.95
CA THR A 679 76.06 -10.06 -13.75
C THR A 679 75.95 -11.40 -14.50
N ARG A 680 75.01 -12.27 -14.06
CA ARG A 680 74.00 -12.92 -14.92
C ARG A 680 72.99 -13.77 -14.12
N ARG A 681 71.73 -13.32 -14.14
CA ARG A 681 70.51 -14.06 -14.52
C ARG A 681 70.50 -15.59 -14.27
N ILE A 682 69.86 -16.02 -13.19
CA ILE A 682 69.20 -17.33 -13.00
C ILE A 682 67.94 -17.05 -12.17
N GLN A 683 66.77 -16.98 -12.80
CA GLN A 683 65.72 -18.01 -12.83
C GLN A 683 65.17 -18.41 -11.44
N ARG A 684 63.88 -18.08 -11.29
CA ARG A 684 62.97 -18.39 -10.18
C ARG A 684 62.97 -19.89 -9.83
N PRO A 685 62.69 -20.25 -8.57
CA PRO A 685 62.06 -21.52 -8.25
C PRO A 685 60.58 -21.48 -8.65
N ASP A 686 60.12 -22.52 -9.33
CA ASP A 686 58.70 -22.75 -9.64
C ASP A 686 57.88 -22.91 -8.36
N THR A 687 57.02 -21.94 -8.08
CA THR A 687 55.91 -22.10 -7.14
C THR A 687 54.76 -22.82 -7.85
N VAL A 688 54.44 -24.02 -7.37
CA VAL A 688 53.24 -24.78 -7.74
C VAL A 688 51.99 -23.96 -7.38
N PRO A 689 50.98 -23.85 -8.27
CA PRO A 689 49.73 -23.16 -7.96
C PRO A 689 48.79 -24.10 -7.19
N ILE A 690 48.56 -23.81 -5.90
CA ILE A 690 47.36 -24.30 -5.21
C ILE A 690 46.28 -23.23 -5.42
N LYS A 691 45.24 -23.61 -6.18
CA LYS A 691 44.00 -22.85 -6.30
C LYS A 691 43.39 -22.66 -4.91
N HIS A 692 43.19 -21.42 -4.49
CA HIS A 692 42.19 -21.08 -3.50
C HIS A 692 41.41 -19.88 -4.03
N GLU A 693 40.15 -20.13 -4.40
CA GLU A 693 39.18 -19.08 -4.69
C GLU A 693 39.02 -18.19 -3.44
N ARG A 694 39.27 -16.88 -3.59
CA ARG A 694 38.72 -15.86 -2.71
C ARG A 694 37.78 -14.99 -3.53
N ARG A 695 36.49 -15.22 -3.29
CA ARG A 695 35.39 -14.29 -3.58
C ARG A 695 35.74 -12.91 -3.03
N THR A 696 35.78 -11.93 -3.91
CA THR A 696 35.70 -10.51 -3.59
C THR A 696 34.28 -10.18 -3.13
N ASP A 697 34.13 -9.71 -1.89
CA ASP A 697 33.04 -8.83 -1.49
C ASP A 697 33.66 -7.56 -0.90
N ASN A 698 33.60 -6.49 -1.69
CA ASN A 698 33.97 -5.13 -1.28
C ASN A 698 32.80 -4.55 -0.47
N VAL A 699 32.94 -4.49 0.84
CA VAL A 699 32.12 -3.61 1.69
C VAL A 699 32.94 -2.34 1.92
N PHE A 700 32.48 -1.24 1.32
CA PHE A 700 32.97 0.10 1.61
C PHE A 700 32.47 0.55 2.99
N LEU A 701 33.41 0.86 3.87
CA LEU A 701 33.20 1.68 5.07
C LEU A 701 33.30 3.17 4.67
N PRO A 702 32.39 4.06 5.12
CA PRO A 702 32.58 5.48 4.92
C PRO A 702 33.41 6.10 6.05
N ASN A 703 34.37 6.92 5.62
CA ASN A 703 35.25 7.75 6.42
C ASN A 703 34.50 8.93 7.04
N VAL A 704 34.89 9.25 8.28
CA VAL A 704 34.63 10.52 8.95
C VAL A 704 35.61 11.56 8.40
N ALA A 705 35.10 12.70 7.93
CA ALA A 705 35.80 13.99 7.97
C ALA A 705 34.79 15.14 7.83
N GLU A 706 35.01 16.14 8.66
CA GLU A 706 34.23 17.35 8.90
C GLU A 706 34.09 18.23 7.67
N ASN A 707 32.94 18.89 7.52
CA ASN A 707 32.90 20.28 7.07
C ASN A 707 31.65 20.99 7.57
N VAL A 708 31.93 22.14 8.16
CA VAL A 708 31.06 23.14 8.76
C VAL A 708 30.32 23.91 7.67
N GLN A 709 29.01 24.11 7.83
CA GLN A 709 28.35 25.33 7.40
C GLN A 709 27.06 25.56 8.19
N CYS A 710 27.14 26.51 9.12
CA CYS A 710 26.01 27.11 9.80
C CYS A 710 25.14 27.87 8.79
N SER A 711 23.82 27.64 8.80
CA SER A 711 22.87 28.71 8.51
C SER A 711 21.85 28.75 9.65
N ALA A 712 21.75 29.93 10.25
CA ALA A 712 20.86 30.24 11.35
C ALA A 712 19.44 30.47 10.80
N PHE A 713 18.44 29.87 11.44
CA PHE A 713 17.10 30.44 11.49
C PHE A 713 16.59 30.40 12.93
N GLN A 714 16.26 31.60 13.37
CA GLN A 714 15.87 32.03 14.70
C GLN A 714 14.36 31.80 14.84
N VAL A 715 13.93 30.96 15.80
CA VAL A 715 12.52 30.84 16.18
C VAL A 715 12.33 31.60 17.49
N HIS A 716 11.57 32.68 17.41
CA HIS A 716 11.08 33.44 18.56
C HIS A 716 10.07 32.59 19.35
N THR A 717 10.42 32.24 20.58
CA THR A 717 9.47 31.83 21.62
C THR A 717 8.86 33.08 22.26
N THR A 718 7.54 33.25 22.13
CA THR A 718 6.73 34.10 23.01
C THR A 718 6.18 33.27 24.18
N PRO A 719 6.10 33.84 25.40
CA PRO A 719 5.61 33.13 26.57
C PRO A 719 4.08 33.20 26.66
N SER A 720 3.51 32.10 27.14
CA SER A 720 2.11 31.94 27.56
C SER A 720 1.80 32.82 28.78
N ILE A 721 0.79 33.69 28.65
CA ILE A 721 0.09 34.31 29.77
C ILE A 721 -1.24 33.57 29.92
N ILE A 722 -1.47 33.02 31.10
CA ILE A 722 -2.70 32.40 31.58
C ILE A 722 -3.63 33.51 32.11
N PRO A 723 -4.94 33.43 31.89
CA PRO A 723 -5.93 33.80 32.91
C PRO A 723 -6.45 32.57 33.66
#